data_AF-A0A485LPU5-F1
#
_entry.id   AF-A0A485LPU5-F1
#
_cell.length_a   1.000
_cell.length_b   1.000
_cell.length_c   1.000
_cell.angle_alpha   90.00
_cell.angle_beta   90.00
_cell.angle_gamma   90.00
#
_symmetry.space_group_name_H-M   'P 1'
#
loop_
_entity.id
_entity.type
_entity.pdbx_description
1 polymer ?
#
loop_
_entity_poly.entity_id
_entity_poly.type
_entity_poly.pdbx_seq_one_letter_code
_entity_poly.pdbx_strand_id
1 'polypeptide(L)'
;MERSPGLASTSATLGAYTTYIDSLHRNSYAAYIRLQELERAWGLWHFTSPTQTMPCDRSVPLGDTTPILAPAPGPLYRLAPALGALELTMRLLVDFMEVNLDTIDQPLSPRRPHRSYVYQSTRLDGWTRNLNAQLQLMRSIIDMDDSTDVDSDYLLTTGPSATSLAQPHHWWWHTEPTNAALLARLQSLMACHFQGLPFGPGILTSHERVIPYDDVVLPRHVRTTCREADAEFVEDHFFATVHQIVEAWCCAMERQLDAAQADIDDVTRLATTPDMTSSSPAAALQRIARRYRWCSHAWEYLIDHITLLSEMDARDYLSLKFHLHGASGGQSVRLRMLTARIPHLFPWPVPAAVSPAPFDPSDWSHVVAVLAQVQANVETIPLQAELVALFHAHVSPASDAVQLLQAVQMLENAVRRFYFGHQQLAIMVLGADASGTQELTVKALERGWKTSHRYLCCEHAKEVLSKQLSAAQSSDVKGRIIRRETQSALDRHDLTVQCGHVSWEASVEPTSPMAQSQREGPPSPKLADRFHSPYRAAFARSLALLPPQTLHFSTYGMGLAPDMSLASVQHTHTLLASNLNELWPRFFAEDLPAAERVVLTSLGLPQSSRDGQSLCYHVNFGANVHEFLVRLFSCLRPPLSIVTSDAEFVSLTRQVAAWDTTVHVHAVPLRPFASFGDRLRSTVAEVAPQVVHISAIYSNSQYRVPDADIAALVAAVPPSVLVILDVAQALQNVPLALPAARNFVVVGSGVKHATAGPGLGFVAFPRNGDTDESPIWTPTNTGWIAYLPSMTTPPTTPVQFTPELVFAGGTPGFHYPLRQLNDIDAFYASQGPAWSLASRHAYILDLQAHFFNAAASMLELASVDEARRRAPENRSNAIVLAHPQAQTIYSALTTPSSQPGRVVCHCDVRLTTHLRLGFGLHHVRAEVETLAQAIVQAWTELATSEKFQLVY
;
A
#
# COMPACT_ATOMS: atom_id res chain seq x y z
N MET A 1 -22.29 50.38 10.90
CA MET A 1 -23.17 49.21 10.72
C MET A 1 -22.28 47.98 10.79
N GLU A 2 -22.05 47.46 11.99
CA GLU A 2 -21.32 46.20 12.20
C GLU A 2 -22.24 45.05 11.74
N ARG A 3 -21.79 44.24 10.79
CA ARG A 3 -22.53 43.04 10.37
C ARG A 3 -22.53 42.05 11.54
N SER A 4 -23.69 41.46 11.83
CA SER A 4 -23.83 40.42 12.85
C SER A 4 -22.79 39.30 12.63
N PRO A 5 -22.13 38.76 13.67
CA PRO A 5 -20.99 37.85 13.54
C PRO A 5 -21.24 36.53 12.78
N GLY A 6 -22.51 36.16 12.54
CA GLY A 6 -22.91 34.98 11.77
C GLY A 6 -23.27 35.21 10.29
N LEU A 7 -23.07 36.42 9.74
CA LEU A 7 -23.45 36.77 8.35
C LEU A 7 -22.25 36.93 7.39
N ALA A 8 -21.10 36.36 7.72
CA ALA A 8 -19.93 36.39 6.83
C ALA A 8 -20.06 35.36 5.69
N SER A 9 -20.97 35.58 4.74
CA SER A 9 -20.92 34.91 3.43
C SER A 9 -19.66 35.34 2.68
N THR A 10 -18.92 34.38 2.11
CA THR A 10 -17.74 34.67 1.28
C THR A 10 -18.12 34.96 -0.17
N SER A 11 -19.26 34.48 -0.70
CA SER A 11 -20.15 35.25 -1.58
C SER A 11 -21.37 34.46 -2.10
N ALA A 12 -22.57 35.08 -2.13
CA ALA A 12 -23.67 34.66 -3.02
C ALA A 12 -24.69 35.77 -3.36
N THR A 13 -24.39 37.05 -3.08
CA THR A 13 -25.08 38.14 -3.81
C THR A 13 -24.15 38.59 -4.92
N LEU A 14 -24.72 38.88 -6.10
CA LEU A 14 -23.98 39.39 -7.25
C LEU A 14 -23.01 40.52 -6.86
N GLY A 15 -23.43 41.44 -5.98
CA GLY A 15 -22.61 42.58 -5.55
C GLY A 15 -21.36 42.22 -4.73
N ALA A 16 -21.43 41.22 -3.85
CA ALA A 16 -20.27 40.81 -3.04
C ALA A 16 -19.22 40.09 -3.91
N TYR A 17 -19.68 39.23 -4.83
CA TYR A 17 -18.80 38.56 -5.79
C TYR A 17 -18.15 39.54 -6.76
N THR A 18 -18.92 40.49 -7.33
CA THR A 18 -18.37 41.56 -8.18
C THR A 18 -17.30 42.38 -7.44
N THR A 19 -17.54 42.74 -6.18
CA THR A 19 -16.55 43.47 -5.35
C THR A 19 -15.27 42.65 -5.15
N TYR A 20 -15.40 41.34 -4.92
CA TYR A 20 -14.26 40.42 -4.80
C TYR A 20 -13.46 40.35 -6.10
N ILE A 21 -14.11 40.10 -7.24
CA ILE A 21 -13.47 40.07 -8.56
C ILE A 21 -12.80 41.41 -8.88
N ASP A 22 -13.47 42.52 -8.60
CA ASP A 22 -12.92 43.88 -8.74
C ASP A 22 -11.75 44.15 -7.78
N SER A 23 -11.53 43.33 -6.75
CA SER A 23 -10.35 43.47 -5.90
C SER A 23 -9.15 42.66 -6.41
N LEU A 24 -9.38 41.61 -7.21
CA LEU A 24 -8.33 40.67 -7.63
C LEU A 24 -7.22 41.33 -8.46
N HIS A 25 -7.57 42.28 -9.34
CA HIS A 25 -6.59 42.99 -10.16
C HIS A 25 -5.58 43.83 -9.34
N ARG A 26 -5.89 44.12 -8.07
CA ARG A 26 -5.00 44.85 -7.16
C ARG A 26 -4.08 43.93 -6.36
N ASN A 27 -4.33 42.62 -6.38
CA ASN A 27 -3.55 41.63 -5.69
C ASN A 27 -2.53 41.00 -6.65
N SER A 28 -1.23 41.21 -6.38
CA SER A 28 -0.14 40.73 -7.24
C SER A 28 -0.12 39.21 -7.41
N TYR A 29 -0.44 38.45 -6.35
CA TYR A 29 -0.56 37.00 -6.42
C TYR A 29 -1.73 36.57 -7.32
N ALA A 30 -2.91 37.17 -7.13
CA ALA A 30 -4.09 36.84 -7.92
C ALA A 30 -3.92 37.19 -9.41
N ALA A 31 -3.26 38.31 -9.70
CA ALA A 31 -2.91 38.69 -11.07
C ALA A 31 -1.92 37.70 -11.69
N TYR A 32 -0.88 37.32 -10.94
CA TYR A 32 0.15 36.37 -11.38
C TYR A 32 -0.41 34.99 -11.73
N ILE A 33 -1.23 34.39 -10.86
CA ILE A 33 -1.85 33.09 -11.17
C ILE A 33 -3.07 33.19 -12.08
N ARG A 34 -3.34 34.36 -12.69
CA ARG A 34 -4.50 34.60 -13.56
C ARG A 34 -5.84 34.23 -12.91
N LEU A 35 -5.98 34.47 -11.61
CA LEU A 35 -7.16 34.06 -10.85
C LEU A 35 -8.44 34.68 -11.42
N GLN A 36 -8.40 35.96 -11.82
CA GLN A 36 -9.55 36.64 -12.42
C GLN A 36 -10.09 35.92 -13.67
N GLU A 37 -9.22 35.34 -14.50
CA GLU A 37 -9.62 34.60 -15.70
C GLU A 37 -10.20 33.23 -15.32
N LEU A 38 -9.61 32.57 -14.34
CA LEU A 38 -10.16 31.32 -13.80
C LEU A 38 -11.55 31.51 -13.18
N GLU A 39 -11.79 32.63 -12.47
CA GLU A 39 -13.12 32.95 -11.93
C GLU A 39 -14.20 33.12 -13.01
N ARG A 40 -13.82 33.57 -14.21
CA ARG A 40 -14.75 33.66 -15.35
C ARG A 40 -15.19 32.28 -15.79
N ALA A 41 -14.28 31.30 -15.79
CA ALA A 41 -14.60 29.91 -16.07
C ALA A 41 -15.40 29.26 -14.95
N TRP A 42 -15.10 29.53 -13.68
CA TRP A 42 -15.79 28.88 -12.57
C TRP A 42 -17.13 29.52 -12.19
N GLY A 43 -17.38 30.78 -12.52
CA GLY A 43 -18.54 31.56 -12.07
C GLY A 43 -19.88 31.19 -12.72
N LEU A 44 -19.86 30.65 -13.94
CA LEU A 44 -20.97 30.04 -14.69
C LEU A 44 -22.34 30.77 -14.74
N TRP A 45 -22.40 32.07 -15.02
CA TRP A 45 -23.70 32.74 -15.23
C TRP A 45 -24.07 32.70 -16.71
N HIS A 46 -24.39 31.47 -17.08
CA HIS A 46 -24.69 30.97 -18.40
C HIS A 46 -23.49 30.98 -19.36
N PHE A 47 -22.40 30.32 -18.94
CA PHE A 47 -21.36 29.80 -19.82
C PHE A 47 -20.81 30.81 -20.87
N THR A 48 -20.64 32.05 -20.38
CA THR A 48 -19.64 33.03 -20.82
C THR A 48 -19.87 33.69 -22.18
N SER A 49 -21.05 34.30 -22.33
CA SER A 49 -21.56 34.97 -23.53
C SER A 49 -20.65 36.05 -24.16
N PRO A 50 -20.55 36.12 -25.51
CA PRO A 50 -20.07 37.31 -26.20
C PRO A 50 -21.07 38.48 -26.23
N THR A 51 -22.34 38.34 -25.85
CA THR A 51 -23.24 39.52 -25.86
C THR A 51 -24.40 39.58 -24.90
N GLN A 52 -24.83 38.56 -24.18
CA GLN A 52 -26.02 38.75 -23.31
C GLN A 52 -25.67 38.75 -21.81
N THR A 53 -24.55 39.45 -21.63
CA THR A 53 -24.05 40.28 -20.53
C THR A 53 -23.58 39.58 -19.27
N MET A 54 -22.26 39.56 -19.10
CA MET A 54 -21.60 39.30 -17.82
C MET A 54 -21.86 40.49 -16.87
N PRO A 55 -21.98 40.27 -15.55
CA PRO A 55 -22.16 41.34 -14.56
C PRO A 55 -21.06 42.42 -14.55
N CYS A 56 -19.92 42.17 -15.22
CA CYS A 56 -18.74 43.02 -15.24
C CYS A 56 -18.37 43.58 -16.62
N ASP A 57 -19.13 43.31 -17.68
CA ASP A 57 -18.88 43.90 -19.01
C ASP A 57 -19.34 45.36 -19.05
N ARG A 58 -18.39 46.29 -18.87
CA ARG A 58 -18.63 47.75 -18.81
C ARG A 58 -19.15 48.38 -20.11
N SER A 59 -19.25 47.62 -21.20
CA SER A 59 -19.60 48.11 -22.53
C SER A 59 -21.11 48.13 -22.82
N VAL A 60 -21.97 47.69 -21.91
CA VAL A 60 -23.43 47.67 -22.13
C VAL A 60 -24.14 48.64 -21.18
N PRO A 61 -24.98 49.58 -21.67
CA PRO A 61 -25.76 50.48 -20.81
C PRO A 61 -26.72 49.68 -19.93
N LEU A 62 -26.67 49.89 -18.62
CA LEU A 62 -27.68 49.41 -17.67
C LEU A 62 -29.01 50.11 -17.97
N GLY A 63 -29.85 49.50 -18.81
CA GLY A 63 -31.26 49.88 -18.98
C GLY A 63 -32.14 49.28 -17.88
N ASP A 64 -33.30 49.92 -17.62
CA ASP A 64 -34.26 49.63 -16.54
C ASP A 64 -34.92 48.23 -16.55
N THR A 65 -34.53 47.34 -17.47
CA THR A 65 -34.94 45.94 -17.50
C THR A 65 -33.71 45.05 -17.57
N THR A 66 -33.03 44.86 -16.43
CA THR A 66 -31.95 43.88 -16.34
C THR A 66 -32.55 42.48 -16.42
N PRO A 67 -32.18 41.62 -17.38
CA PRO A 67 -32.57 40.22 -17.32
C PRO A 67 -32.02 39.64 -16.01
N ILE A 68 -32.88 38.99 -15.23
CA ILE A 68 -32.48 38.35 -13.97
C ILE A 68 -31.60 37.15 -14.36
N LEU A 69 -30.27 37.35 -14.36
CA LEU A 69 -29.30 36.27 -14.53
C LEU A 69 -29.38 35.39 -13.28
N ALA A 70 -29.83 34.15 -13.47
CA ALA A 70 -29.72 33.12 -12.46
C ALA A 70 -28.37 32.39 -12.63
N PRO A 71 -27.63 32.11 -11.54
CA PRO A 71 -26.50 31.19 -11.62
C PRO A 71 -26.94 29.86 -12.25
N ALA A 72 -26.00 29.13 -12.87
CA ALA A 72 -26.21 27.71 -13.16
C ALA A 72 -26.75 26.98 -11.90
N PRO A 73 -27.51 25.89 -12.05
CA PRO A 73 -28.13 25.23 -10.92
C PRO A 73 -27.10 24.96 -9.82
N GLY A 74 -27.55 25.09 -8.57
CA GLY A 74 -26.69 25.08 -7.39
C GLY A 74 -25.65 23.94 -7.38
N PRO A 75 -26.02 22.69 -7.70
CA PRO A 75 -25.08 21.57 -7.74
C PRO A 75 -23.97 21.71 -8.78
N LEU A 76 -24.27 22.07 -10.03
CA LEU A 76 -23.25 22.29 -11.05
C LEU A 76 -22.33 23.46 -10.70
N TYR A 77 -22.91 24.56 -10.19
CA TYR A 77 -22.12 25.70 -9.73
C TYR A 77 -21.13 25.27 -8.64
N ARG A 78 -21.51 24.42 -7.69
CA ARG A 78 -20.58 23.91 -6.66
C ARG A 78 -19.48 23.01 -7.22
N LEU A 79 -19.77 22.24 -8.27
CA LEU A 79 -18.85 21.26 -8.86
C LEU A 79 -17.85 21.89 -9.86
N ALA A 80 -18.23 22.96 -10.55
CA ALA A 80 -17.46 23.55 -11.64
C ALA A 80 -15.99 23.89 -11.32
N PRO A 81 -15.62 24.46 -10.15
CA PRO A 81 -14.22 24.73 -9.84
C PRO A 81 -13.40 23.44 -9.73
N ALA A 82 -13.99 22.37 -9.20
CA ALA A 82 -13.31 21.07 -9.10
C ALA A 82 -13.08 20.45 -10.49
N LEU A 83 -14.03 20.59 -11.42
CA LEU A 83 -13.82 20.20 -12.82
C LEU A 83 -12.73 21.05 -13.51
N GLY A 84 -12.65 22.33 -13.16
CA GLY A 84 -11.54 23.20 -13.54
C GLY A 84 -10.19 22.72 -13.00
N ALA A 85 -10.13 22.32 -11.72
CA ALA A 85 -8.93 21.72 -11.13
C ALA A 85 -8.50 20.44 -11.85
N LEU A 86 -9.45 19.63 -12.33
CA LEU A 86 -9.16 18.45 -13.14
C LEU A 86 -8.44 18.82 -14.44
N GLU A 87 -8.90 19.84 -15.15
CA GLU A 87 -8.26 20.30 -16.40
C GLU A 87 -6.88 20.91 -16.13
N LEU A 88 -6.73 21.70 -15.06
CA LEU A 88 -5.43 22.22 -14.62
C LEU A 88 -4.45 21.08 -14.26
N THR A 89 -4.97 20.00 -13.66
CA THR A 89 -4.21 18.79 -13.35
C THR A 89 -3.79 18.08 -14.63
N MET A 90 -4.66 17.97 -15.64
CA MET A 90 -4.28 17.43 -16.96
C MET A 90 -3.22 18.30 -17.66
N ARG A 91 -3.23 19.62 -17.44
CA ARG A 91 -2.19 20.50 -17.96
C ARG A 91 -0.82 20.22 -17.36
N LEU A 92 -0.73 19.92 -16.06
CA LEU A 92 0.52 19.45 -15.43
C LEU A 92 1.02 18.16 -16.08
N LEU A 93 0.10 17.21 -16.33
CA LEU A 93 0.45 15.96 -16.97
C LEU A 93 1.06 16.18 -18.37
N VAL A 94 0.43 17.03 -19.17
CA VAL A 94 0.89 17.36 -20.53
C VAL A 94 2.29 18.01 -20.49
N ASP A 95 2.57 18.86 -19.50
CA ASP A 95 3.92 19.42 -19.28
C ASP A 95 4.93 18.33 -18.87
N PHE A 96 4.54 17.37 -18.02
CA PHE A 96 5.40 16.24 -17.63
C PHE A 96 5.65 15.23 -18.76
N MET A 97 4.73 15.18 -19.73
CA MET A 97 4.89 14.48 -21.00
C MET A 97 5.73 15.27 -22.02
N GLU A 98 6.25 16.44 -21.63
CA GLU A 98 7.09 17.34 -22.44
C GLU A 98 6.41 17.89 -23.70
N VAL A 99 5.09 17.89 -23.70
CA VAL A 99 4.28 18.42 -24.80
C VAL A 99 4.21 19.93 -24.67
N ASN A 100 4.63 20.63 -25.72
CA ASN A 100 4.64 22.08 -25.73
C ASN A 100 3.21 22.64 -25.86
N LEU A 101 2.66 23.13 -24.74
CA LEU A 101 1.31 23.69 -24.65
C LEU A 101 1.03 24.84 -25.65
N ASP A 102 2.04 25.65 -25.99
CA ASP A 102 1.87 26.81 -26.90
C ASP A 102 1.65 26.39 -28.36
N THR A 103 2.08 25.18 -28.69
CA THR A 103 2.02 24.62 -30.03
C THR A 103 1.28 23.29 -30.05
N ILE A 104 0.44 23.05 -29.03
CA ILE A 104 -0.23 21.77 -28.81
C ILE A 104 -1.17 21.37 -29.96
N ASP A 105 -1.69 22.35 -30.71
CA ASP A 105 -2.50 22.12 -31.91
C ASP A 105 -1.63 21.81 -33.16
N GLN A 106 -0.29 21.84 -33.05
CA GLN A 106 0.69 21.55 -34.11
C GLN A 106 1.52 20.30 -33.77
N PRO A 107 1.37 19.18 -34.51
CA PRO A 107 1.91 17.87 -34.12
C PRO A 107 3.46 17.71 -34.21
N LEU A 108 4.22 18.76 -34.55
CA LEU A 108 5.66 18.66 -34.87
C LEU A 108 6.54 19.71 -34.17
N SER A 109 6.03 20.36 -33.14
CA SER A 109 6.76 21.42 -32.45
C SER A 109 7.82 20.89 -31.47
N PRO A 110 8.89 21.68 -31.20
CA PRO A 110 9.96 21.24 -30.32
C PRO A 110 9.44 20.93 -28.92
N ARG A 111 9.80 19.74 -28.40
CA ARG A 111 9.62 19.35 -26.99
C ARG A 111 10.20 20.44 -26.10
N ARG A 112 9.53 20.75 -25.00
CA ARG A 112 10.05 21.74 -24.05
C ARG A 112 11.30 21.15 -23.39
N PRO A 113 12.48 21.79 -23.49
CA PRO A 113 13.69 21.28 -22.85
C PRO A 113 13.50 21.37 -21.33
N HIS A 114 13.45 20.22 -20.65
CA HIS A 114 13.52 20.17 -19.19
C HIS A 114 14.97 20.00 -18.75
N ARG A 115 15.27 20.36 -17.51
CA ARG A 115 16.62 20.21 -16.96
C ARG A 115 16.86 18.75 -16.57
N SER A 116 18.02 18.20 -16.91
CA SER A 116 18.32 16.76 -16.78
C SER A 116 18.24 16.16 -15.36
N TYR A 117 18.19 17.00 -14.32
CA TYR A 117 18.08 16.57 -12.93
C TYR A 117 16.64 16.64 -12.37
N VAL A 118 15.67 17.11 -13.17
CA VAL A 118 14.25 17.06 -12.83
C VAL A 118 13.69 15.71 -13.27
N TYR A 119 13.24 14.90 -12.31
CA TYR A 119 12.71 13.56 -12.58
C TYR A 119 11.19 13.60 -12.82
N GLN A 120 10.79 13.60 -14.10
CA GLN A 120 9.36 13.60 -14.47
C GLN A 120 8.58 12.40 -13.92
N SER A 121 9.22 11.25 -13.73
CA SER A 121 8.60 10.07 -13.12
C SER A 121 8.11 10.30 -11.69
N THR A 122 8.89 11.00 -10.86
CA THR A 122 8.49 11.33 -9.48
C THR A 122 7.34 12.33 -9.46
N ARG A 123 7.37 13.31 -10.37
CA ARG A 123 6.24 14.25 -10.57
C ARG A 123 4.96 13.53 -11.01
N LEU A 124 5.06 12.52 -11.88
CA LEU A 124 3.94 11.68 -12.32
C LEU A 124 3.33 10.84 -11.19
N ASP A 125 4.15 10.33 -10.27
CA ASP A 125 3.66 9.59 -9.09
C ASP A 125 2.85 10.51 -8.16
N GLY A 126 3.42 11.68 -7.84
CA GLY A 126 2.73 12.70 -7.05
C GLY A 126 1.44 13.19 -7.72
N TRP A 127 1.48 13.34 -9.04
CA TRP A 127 0.32 13.71 -9.85
C TRP A 127 -0.79 12.66 -9.81
N THR A 128 -0.46 11.36 -9.96
CA THR A 128 -1.44 10.27 -9.95
C THR A 128 -2.16 10.18 -8.61
N ARG A 129 -1.41 10.32 -7.50
CA ARG A 129 -1.97 10.37 -6.15
C ARG A 129 -2.94 11.53 -5.97
N ASN A 130 -2.55 12.73 -6.42
CA ASN A 130 -3.40 13.92 -6.33
C ASN A 130 -4.67 13.80 -7.20
N LEU A 131 -4.57 13.25 -8.42
CA LEU A 131 -5.73 13.00 -9.27
C LEU A 131 -6.75 12.07 -8.60
N ASN A 132 -6.30 10.97 -7.99
CA ASN A 132 -7.18 10.03 -7.30
C ASN A 132 -7.96 10.71 -6.15
N ALA A 133 -7.28 11.53 -5.34
CA ALA A 133 -7.91 12.28 -4.25
C ALA A 133 -8.92 13.32 -4.78
N GLN A 134 -8.58 14.04 -5.85
CA GLN A 134 -9.48 14.99 -6.50
C GLN A 134 -10.76 14.33 -7.00
N LEU A 135 -10.66 13.17 -7.65
CA LEU A 135 -11.82 12.43 -8.15
C LEU A 135 -12.73 11.96 -7.01
N GLN A 136 -12.15 11.50 -5.88
CA GLN A 136 -12.91 11.13 -4.69
C GLN A 136 -13.64 12.33 -4.07
N LEU A 137 -13.00 13.50 -4.00
CA LEU A 137 -13.63 14.72 -3.50
C LEU A 137 -14.77 15.19 -4.41
N MET A 138 -14.59 15.14 -5.73
CA MET A 138 -15.65 15.45 -6.71
C MET A 138 -16.84 14.52 -6.57
N ARG A 139 -16.59 13.21 -6.47
CA ARG A 139 -17.65 12.22 -6.25
C ARG A 139 -18.46 12.56 -5.00
N SER A 140 -17.76 12.92 -3.92
CA SER A 140 -18.39 13.31 -2.67
C SER A 140 -19.22 14.59 -2.78
N ILE A 141 -18.86 15.57 -3.63
CA ILE A 141 -19.70 16.74 -3.93
C ILE A 141 -21.03 16.29 -4.55
N ILE A 142 -20.96 15.42 -5.55
CA ILE A 142 -22.15 14.94 -6.28
C ILE A 142 -23.09 14.20 -5.32
N ASP A 143 -22.56 13.30 -4.50
CA ASP A 143 -23.35 12.54 -3.52
C ASP A 143 -23.90 13.42 -2.38
N MET A 144 -23.35 14.61 -2.14
CA MET A 144 -23.82 15.55 -1.11
C MET A 144 -25.02 16.37 -1.54
N ASP A 145 -25.18 16.58 -2.84
CA ASP A 145 -26.22 17.47 -3.37
C ASP A 145 -27.57 16.78 -3.55
N ASP A 146 -27.63 15.45 -3.49
CA ASP A 146 -28.85 14.62 -3.41
C ASP A 146 -29.98 15.09 -4.34
N SER A 147 -29.61 15.32 -5.60
CA SER A 147 -30.49 15.87 -6.63
C SER A 147 -31.51 14.85 -7.11
N THR A 148 -32.79 15.24 -7.11
CA THR A 148 -33.90 14.44 -7.65
C THR A 148 -34.09 14.64 -9.17
N ASP A 149 -33.62 15.76 -9.71
CA ASP A 149 -33.62 16.09 -11.14
C ASP A 149 -32.19 16.44 -11.60
N VAL A 150 -31.38 15.39 -11.73
CA VAL A 150 -29.96 15.50 -12.08
C VAL A 150 -29.73 16.13 -13.47
N ASP A 151 -30.69 16.03 -14.39
CA ASP A 151 -30.57 16.63 -15.72
C ASP A 151 -30.62 18.14 -15.64
N SER A 152 -31.61 18.67 -14.92
CA SER A 152 -31.74 20.10 -14.69
C SER A 152 -30.61 20.64 -13.82
N ASP A 153 -30.25 19.92 -12.74
CA ASP A 153 -29.27 20.38 -11.76
C ASP A 153 -27.81 20.37 -12.24
N TYR A 154 -27.48 19.47 -13.19
CA TYR A 154 -26.15 19.38 -13.79
C TYR A 154 -26.10 19.80 -15.26
N LEU A 155 -27.23 20.24 -15.83
CA LEU A 155 -27.38 20.67 -17.23
C LEU A 155 -26.80 19.64 -18.21
N LEU A 156 -27.16 18.37 -18.01
CA LEU A 156 -26.53 17.24 -18.69
C LEU A 156 -26.76 17.28 -20.21
N THR A 157 -25.73 16.85 -20.95
CA THR A 157 -25.73 16.71 -22.41
C THR A 157 -25.30 15.29 -22.80
N THR A 158 -25.28 14.97 -24.10
CA THR A 158 -24.90 13.63 -24.60
C THR A 158 -23.52 13.58 -25.26
N GLY A 159 -22.89 14.75 -25.48
CA GLY A 159 -21.60 14.84 -26.15
C GLY A 159 -20.46 14.99 -25.14
N PRO A 160 -19.36 14.19 -25.23
CA PRO A 160 -18.17 14.45 -24.44
C PRO A 160 -17.50 15.76 -24.88
N SER A 161 -16.61 16.28 -24.04
CA SER A 161 -15.76 17.43 -24.39
C SER A 161 -14.96 17.16 -25.67
N ALA A 162 -14.91 18.14 -26.56
CA ALA A 162 -14.02 18.14 -27.72
C ALA A 162 -12.67 18.80 -27.42
N THR A 163 -12.60 19.69 -26.42
CA THR A 163 -11.42 20.56 -26.23
C THR A 163 -10.54 20.25 -25.03
N SER A 164 -10.98 19.39 -24.11
CA SER A 164 -10.19 19.00 -22.92
C SER A 164 -8.89 18.32 -23.31
N LEU A 165 -7.82 18.62 -22.56
CA LEU A 165 -6.52 17.97 -22.69
C LEU A 165 -6.58 16.46 -22.41
N ALA A 166 -7.59 16.00 -21.67
CA ALA A 166 -7.79 14.60 -21.35
C ALA A 166 -8.24 13.75 -22.55
N GLN A 167 -8.69 14.35 -23.66
CA GLN A 167 -9.37 13.58 -24.70
C GLN A 167 -8.45 12.62 -25.47
N PRO A 168 -8.86 11.36 -25.72
CA PRO A 168 -8.03 10.35 -26.38
C PRO A 168 -7.60 10.67 -27.81
N HIS A 169 -8.31 11.57 -28.50
CA HIS A 169 -8.04 11.87 -29.92
C HIS A 169 -6.79 12.74 -30.12
N HIS A 170 -6.23 13.32 -29.06
CA HIS A 170 -5.05 14.17 -29.15
C HIS A 170 -3.79 13.38 -29.51
N TRP A 171 -2.95 13.97 -30.36
CA TRP A 171 -1.80 13.27 -30.97
C TRP A 171 -0.76 12.81 -29.93
N TRP A 172 -0.55 13.56 -28.84
CA TRP A 172 0.46 13.25 -27.81
C TRP A 172 0.18 11.98 -27.00
N TRP A 173 -1.06 11.49 -26.99
CA TRP A 173 -1.37 10.19 -26.39
C TRP A 173 -0.82 9.02 -27.21
N HIS A 174 -0.57 9.25 -28.50
CA HIS A 174 -0.17 8.24 -29.48
C HIS A 174 1.28 8.39 -29.94
N THR A 175 2.02 9.38 -29.42
CA THR A 175 3.42 9.61 -29.79
C THR A 175 4.37 8.56 -29.22
N GLU A 176 4.09 8.06 -28.02
CA GLU A 176 4.90 7.07 -27.33
C GLU A 176 4.00 5.99 -26.67
N PRO A 177 4.39 4.71 -26.69
CA PRO A 177 3.59 3.64 -26.08
C PRO A 177 3.29 3.84 -24.57
N THR A 178 4.20 4.51 -23.87
CA THR A 178 4.07 4.90 -22.45
C THR A 178 2.88 5.83 -22.23
N ASN A 179 2.64 6.78 -23.14
CA ASN A 179 1.53 7.73 -23.07
C ASN A 179 0.18 7.04 -23.29
N ALA A 180 0.11 6.06 -24.20
CA ALA A 180 -1.10 5.26 -24.41
C ALA A 180 -1.45 4.41 -23.18
N ALA A 181 -0.45 3.81 -22.53
CA ALA A 181 -0.65 3.07 -21.28
C ALA A 181 -1.11 3.99 -20.13
N LEU A 182 -0.58 5.21 -20.07
CA LEU A 182 -1.00 6.22 -19.11
C LEU A 182 -2.46 6.63 -19.34
N LEU A 183 -2.86 6.91 -20.58
CA LEU A 183 -4.25 7.20 -20.94
C LEU A 183 -5.22 6.10 -20.51
N ALA A 184 -4.87 4.82 -20.74
CA ALA A 184 -5.69 3.68 -20.31
C ALA A 184 -5.84 3.62 -18.77
N ARG A 185 -4.77 3.96 -18.03
CA ARG A 185 -4.82 4.08 -16.57
C ARG A 185 -5.76 5.19 -16.12
N LEU A 186 -5.76 6.34 -16.81
CA LEU A 186 -6.65 7.46 -16.50
C LEU A 186 -8.11 7.13 -16.77
N GLN A 187 -8.40 6.49 -17.91
CA GLN A 187 -9.74 6.00 -18.22
C GLN A 187 -10.25 5.06 -17.13
N SER A 188 -9.40 4.13 -16.68
CA SER A 188 -9.76 3.19 -15.61
C SER A 188 -10.04 3.91 -14.28
N LEU A 189 -9.20 4.90 -13.93
CA LEU A 189 -9.36 5.68 -12.71
C LEU A 189 -10.64 6.52 -12.72
N MET A 190 -10.92 7.21 -13.83
CA MET A 190 -12.14 8.01 -13.99
C MET A 190 -13.39 7.14 -14.00
N ALA A 191 -13.36 6.01 -14.71
CA ALA A 191 -14.46 5.04 -14.71
C ALA A 191 -14.75 4.52 -13.30
N CYS A 192 -13.71 4.23 -12.50
CA CYS A 192 -13.86 3.74 -11.13
C CYS A 192 -14.58 4.74 -10.22
N HIS A 193 -14.20 6.03 -10.24
CA HIS A 193 -14.78 7.04 -9.33
C HIS A 193 -16.18 7.49 -9.74
N PHE A 194 -16.49 7.46 -11.04
CA PHE A 194 -17.81 7.81 -11.55
C PHE A 194 -18.75 6.61 -11.69
N GLN A 195 -18.29 5.40 -11.36
CA GLN A 195 -19.11 4.20 -11.41
C GLN A 195 -20.38 4.37 -10.56
N GLY A 196 -21.53 3.99 -11.13
CA GLY A 196 -22.83 4.06 -10.46
C GLY A 196 -23.46 5.45 -10.40
N LEU A 197 -22.83 6.49 -10.97
CA LEU A 197 -23.52 7.76 -11.22
C LEU A 197 -24.39 7.67 -12.48
N PRO A 198 -25.51 8.42 -12.52
CA PRO A 198 -26.36 8.50 -13.71
C PRO A 198 -25.75 9.34 -14.85
N PHE A 199 -24.58 9.96 -14.63
CA PHE A 199 -23.86 10.76 -15.61
C PHE A 199 -22.35 10.78 -15.36
N GLY A 200 -21.58 11.06 -16.41
CA GLY A 200 -20.13 11.23 -16.35
C GLY A 200 -19.69 12.69 -16.36
N PRO A 201 -18.39 12.97 -16.14
CA PRO A 201 -17.87 14.34 -16.14
C PRO A 201 -17.67 14.91 -17.56
N GLY A 202 -17.99 14.17 -18.63
CA GLY A 202 -17.79 14.64 -20.01
C GLY A 202 -16.39 14.38 -20.59
N ILE A 203 -15.52 13.73 -19.82
CA ILE A 203 -14.19 13.28 -20.26
C ILE A 203 -13.94 11.85 -19.79
N LEU A 204 -13.19 11.07 -20.58
CA LEU A 204 -12.63 9.74 -20.24
C LEU A 204 -13.58 8.72 -19.57
N THR A 205 -14.90 8.85 -19.74
CA THR A 205 -15.91 7.90 -19.26
C THR A 205 -16.89 7.56 -20.37
N SER A 206 -17.62 6.46 -20.21
CA SER A 206 -18.56 5.93 -21.22
C SER A 206 -20.03 6.19 -20.89
N HIS A 207 -20.33 7.20 -20.07
CA HIS A 207 -21.71 7.53 -19.71
C HIS A 207 -22.45 8.15 -20.91
N GLU A 208 -23.73 7.80 -21.08
CA GLU A 208 -24.58 8.35 -22.14
C GLU A 208 -24.91 9.84 -21.90
N ARG A 209 -25.14 10.20 -20.63
CA ARG A 209 -25.28 11.59 -20.20
C ARG A 209 -24.03 12.07 -19.51
N VAL A 210 -23.63 13.31 -19.78
CA VAL A 210 -22.41 13.91 -19.27
C VAL A 210 -22.58 15.39 -18.96
N ILE A 211 -21.78 15.89 -18.02
CA ILE A 211 -21.65 17.33 -17.79
C ILE A 211 -21.15 18.01 -19.08
N PRO A 212 -21.69 19.18 -19.47
CA PRO A 212 -21.22 19.96 -20.62
C PRO A 212 -19.83 20.57 -20.33
N TYR A 213 -18.82 19.72 -20.32
CA TYR A 213 -17.48 20.04 -19.78
C TYR A 213 -16.80 21.18 -20.55
N ASP A 214 -16.98 21.27 -21.87
CA ASP A 214 -16.41 22.37 -22.65
C ASP A 214 -17.02 23.73 -22.30
N ASP A 215 -18.32 23.78 -22.02
CA ASP A 215 -18.99 25.01 -21.60
C ASP A 215 -18.61 25.35 -20.16
N VAL A 216 -18.55 24.34 -19.28
CA VAL A 216 -18.30 24.48 -17.84
C VAL A 216 -16.86 24.82 -17.50
N VAL A 217 -15.91 24.15 -18.13
CA VAL A 217 -14.49 24.27 -17.79
C VAL A 217 -13.77 25.23 -18.73
N LEU A 218 -14.30 25.43 -19.93
CA LEU A 218 -13.65 26.18 -21.01
C LEU A 218 -12.17 25.74 -21.20
N PRO A 219 -11.88 24.45 -21.48
CA PRO A 219 -10.50 23.93 -21.50
C PRO A 219 -9.54 24.76 -22.36
N ARG A 220 -10.02 25.24 -23.51
CA ARG A 220 -9.25 26.13 -24.38
C ARG A 220 -8.92 27.46 -23.72
N HIS A 221 -9.85 28.09 -23.02
CA HIS A 221 -9.59 29.34 -22.28
C HIS A 221 -8.61 29.09 -21.11
N VAL A 222 -8.80 28.00 -20.37
CA VAL A 222 -7.92 27.61 -19.25
C VAL A 222 -6.48 27.38 -19.73
N ARG A 223 -6.29 26.73 -20.89
CA ARG A 223 -4.94 26.48 -21.42
C ARG A 223 -4.28 27.73 -22.04
N THR A 224 -5.04 28.62 -22.68
CA THR A 224 -4.47 29.78 -23.42
C THR A 224 -4.41 31.07 -22.62
N THR A 225 -5.39 31.31 -21.76
CA THR A 225 -5.61 32.62 -21.12
C THR A 225 -5.39 32.56 -19.61
N CYS A 226 -5.65 31.41 -18.97
CA CYS A 226 -5.39 31.18 -17.55
C CYS A 226 -4.02 30.54 -17.30
N ARG A 227 -2.99 30.97 -18.03
CA ARG A 227 -1.64 30.43 -17.94
C ARG A 227 -0.63 31.54 -17.70
N GLU A 228 0.28 31.29 -16.77
CA GLU A 228 1.50 32.06 -16.62
C GLU A 228 2.67 31.19 -17.08
N ALA A 229 3.61 31.80 -17.81
CA ALA A 229 4.79 31.13 -18.35
C ALA A 229 5.78 32.18 -18.87
N ASP A 230 6.55 32.78 -17.97
CA ASP A 230 7.67 33.63 -18.37
C ASP A 230 8.82 32.77 -18.95
N ALA A 231 9.36 33.17 -20.10
CA ALA A 231 10.49 32.49 -20.73
C ALA A 231 11.78 32.58 -19.90
N GLU A 232 11.93 33.61 -19.06
CA GLU A 232 13.05 33.76 -18.12
C GLU A 232 13.00 32.74 -16.98
N PHE A 233 11.79 32.28 -16.60
CA PHE A 233 11.58 31.39 -15.47
C PHE A 233 10.87 30.09 -15.89
N VAL A 234 11.66 29.05 -16.19
CA VAL A 234 11.17 27.79 -16.79
C VAL A 234 10.05 27.12 -15.99
N GLU A 235 10.17 27.09 -14.66
CA GLU A 235 9.25 26.43 -13.73
C GLU A 235 8.07 27.32 -13.28
N ASP A 236 7.97 28.55 -13.81
CA ASP A 236 6.91 29.51 -13.49
C ASP A 236 5.52 28.92 -13.72
N HIS A 237 5.36 28.27 -14.87
CA HIS A 237 4.12 27.61 -15.25
C HIS A 237 3.68 26.52 -14.26
N PHE A 238 4.63 25.72 -13.80
CA PHE A 238 4.39 24.65 -12.85
C PHE A 238 3.97 25.23 -11.49
N PHE A 239 4.72 26.22 -11.01
CA PHE A 239 4.42 26.94 -9.76
C PHE A 239 3.02 27.56 -9.78
N ALA A 240 2.70 28.31 -10.85
CA ALA A 240 1.41 28.95 -11.01
C ALA A 240 0.28 27.91 -11.08
N THR A 241 0.43 26.84 -11.85
CA THR A 241 -0.60 25.80 -12.00
C THR A 241 -0.91 25.07 -10.69
N VAL A 242 0.10 24.75 -9.88
CA VAL A 242 -0.12 24.15 -8.56
C VAL A 242 -0.97 25.07 -7.68
N HIS A 243 -0.68 26.37 -7.67
CA HIS A 243 -1.47 27.36 -6.92
C HIS A 243 -2.88 27.58 -7.49
N GLN A 244 -3.05 27.55 -8.80
CA GLN A 244 -4.37 27.63 -9.43
C GLN A 244 -5.27 26.47 -9.02
N ILE A 245 -4.73 25.25 -8.93
CA ILE A 245 -5.46 24.08 -8.42
C ILE A 245 -5.85 24.30 -6.94
N VAL A 246 -4.96 24.88 -6.11
CA VAL A 246 -5.32 25.25 -4.73
C VAL A 246 -6.51 26.22 -4.72
N GLU A 247 -6.49 27.27 -5.53
CA GLU A 247 -7.58 28.25 -5.60
C GLU A 247 -8.90 27.66 -6.09
N ALA A 248 -8.85 26.72 -7.05
CA ALA A 248 -10.02 25.99 -7.54
C ALA A 248 -10.69 25.20 -6.40
N TRP A 249 -9.90 24.49 -5.60
CA TRP A 249 -10.40 23.73 -4.46
C TRP A 249 -10.83 24.63 -3.29
N CYS A 250 -10.17 25.78 -3.10
CA CYS A 250 -10.67 26.82 -2.21
C CYS A 250 -12.04 27.34 -2.67
N CYS A 251 -12.25 27.57 -3.97
CA CYS A 251 -13.55 27.94 -4.53
C CYS A 251 -14.62 26.88 -4.24
N ALA A 252 -14.28 25.60 -4.47
CA ALA A 252 -15.21 24.50 -4.20
C ALA A 252 -15.60 24.48 -2.72
N MET A 253 -14.64 24.58 -1.80
CA MET A 253 -14.91 24.69 -0.35
C MET A 253 -15.77 25.91 -0.01
N GLU A 254 -15.48 27.07 -0.59
CA GLU A 254 -16.26 28.30 -0.40
C GLU A 254 -17.74 28.06 -0.70
N ARG A 255 -18.04 27.49 -1.86
CA ARG A 255 -19.42 27.23 -2.32
C ARG A 255 -20.11 26.16 -1.48
N GLN A 256 -19.37 25.19 -0.95
CA GLN A 256 -19.91 24.22 0.00
C GLN A 256 -20.25 24.88 1.35
N LEU A 257 -19.42 25.79 1.83
CA LEU A 257 -19.70 26.55 3.05
C LEU A 257 -20.86 27.54 2.87
N ASP A 258 -21.04 28.12 1.67
CA ASP A 258 -22.20 28.96 1.36
C ASP A 258 -23.50 28.15 1.28
N ALA A 259 -23.47 26.94 0.71
CA ALA A 259 -24.62 26.03 0.79
C ALA A 259 -24.95 25.64 2.23
N ALA A 260 -23.92 25.38 3.05
CA ALA A 260 -24.10 25.15 4.48
C ALA A 260 -24.70 26.37 5.20
N GLN A 261 -24.30 27.59 4.83
CA GLN A 261 -24.88 28.83 5.37
C GLN A 261 -26.36 29.00 4.99
N ALA A 262 -26.74 28.68 3.74
CA ALA A 262 -28.13 28.70 3.32
C ALA A 262 -28.99 27.72 4.15
N ASP A 263 -28.48 26.50 4.38
CA ASP A 263 -29.12 25.52 5.27
C ASP A 263 -29.24 26.08 6.72
N ILE A 264 -28.23 26.81 7.22
CA ILE A 264 -28.27 27.46 8.55
C ILE A 264 -29.33 28.57 8.62
N ASP A 265 -29.42 29.40 7.59
CA ASP A 265 -30.39 30.50 7.53
C ASP A 265 -31.83 29.95 7.48
N ASP A 266 -32.03 28.84 6.76
CA ASP A 266 -33.31 28.11 6.73
C ASP A 266 -33.65 27.50 8.09
N VAL A 267 -32.68 26.84 8.73
CA VAL A 267 -32.81 26.27 10.09
C VAL A 267 -33.18 27.33 11.11
N THR A 268 -32.46 28.45 11.10
CA THR A 268 -32.68 29.58 12.02
C THR A 268 -34.07 30.19 11.82
N ARG A 269 -34.53 30.33 10.57
CA ARG A 269 -35.86 30.85 10.24
C ARG A 269 -36.97 29.92 10.74
N LEU A 270 -36.85 28.62 10.47
CA LEU A 270 -37.82 27.60 10.92
C LEU A 270 -37.89 27.48 12.45
N ALA A 271 -36.81 27.76 13.17
CA ALA A 271 -36.82 27.83 14.63
C ALA A 271 -37.67 29.00 15.18
N THR A 272 -37.91 30.05 14.39
CA THR A 272 -38.73 31.22 14.78
C THR A 272 -40.18 31.17 14.33
N THR A 273 -40.50 30.38 13.30
CA THR A 273 -41.85 30.24 12.73
C THR A 273 -42.15 28.76 12.46
N PRO A 274 -43.07 28.12 13.21
CA PRO A 274 -43.37 26.69 13.07
C PRO A 274 -44.30 26.43 11.88
N ASP A 275 -43.80 26.58 10.65
CA ASP A 275 -44.49 26.09 9.45
C ASP A 275 -43.78 24.82 8.96
N MET A 276 -44.39 23.66 9.22
CA MET A 276 -43.78 22.32 9.21
C MET A 276 -43.96 21.59 7.87
N THR A 277 -43.61 22.20 6.74
CA THR A 277 -43.81 21.56 5.42
C THR A 277 -42.56 21.26 4.60
N SER A 278 -41.33 21.57 5.05
CA SER A 278 -40.13 21.18 4.30
C SER A 278 -38.93 20.80 5.17
N SER A 279 -38.63 19.49 5.18
CA SER A 279 -37.46 18.82 5.77
C SER A 279 -37.35 18.79 7.31
N SER A 280 -36.93 17.63 7.85
CA SER A 280 -36.70 17.45 9.28
C SER A 280 -35.52 18.32 9.76
N PRO A 281 -35.64 19.01 10.92
CA PRO A 281 -34.55 19.75 11.55
C PRO A 281 -33.23 18.97 11.68
N ALA A 282 -33.31 17.66 11.98
CA ALA A 282 -32.13 16.79 12.06
C ALA A 282 -31.45 16.59 10.70
N ALA A 283 -32.23 16.46 9.63
CA ALA A 283 -31.69 16.31 8.28
C ALA A 283 -30.91 17.57 7.85
N ALA A 284 -31.37 18.76 8.24
CA ALA A 284 -30.66 20.01 7.97
C ALA A 284 -29.31 20.08 8.70
N LEU A 285 -29.25 19.75 9.99
CA LEU A 285 -27.99 19.68 10.74
C LEU A 285 -26.99 18.69 10.13
N GLN A 286 -27.47 17.53 9.68
CA GLN A 286 -26.64 16.51 9.05
C GLN A 286 -26.06 16.99 7.70
N ARG A 287 -26.85 17.69 6.88
CA ARG A 287 -26.35 18.29 5.63
C ARG A 287 -25.23 19.30 5.89
N ILE A 288 -25.42 20.20 6.85
CA ILE A 288 -24.41 21.20 7.25
C ILE A 288 -23.13 20.50 7.74
N ALA A 289 -23.26 19.52 8.65
CA ALA A 289 -22.13 18.78 9.19
C ALA A 289 -21.36 18.01 8.10
N ARG A 290 -22.07 17.41 7.13
CA ARG A 290 -21.46 16.69 6.00
C ARG A 290 -20.61 17.64 5.14
N ARG A 291 -21.09 18.86 4.85
CA ARG A 291 -20.33 19.87 4.09
C ARG A 291 -19.09 20.34 4.86
N TYR A 292 -19.16 20.53 6.18
CA TYR A 292 -17.98 20.87 7.00
C TYR A 292 -16.93 19.75 7.02
N ARG A 293 -17.34 18.49 7.16
CA ARG A 293 -16.43 17.33 7.06
C ARG A 293 -15.79 17.23 5.69
N TRP A 294 -16.57 17.44 4.63
CA TRP A 294 -16.03 17.46 3.27
C TRP A 294 -14.97 18.55 3.09
N CYS A 295 -15.22 19.77 3.57
CA CYS A 295 -14.21 20.83 3.57
C CYS A 295 -12.95 20.43 4.36
N SER A 296 -13.11 19.66 5.44
CA SER A 296 -11.96 19.14 6.21
C SER A 296 -11.07 18.23 5.35
N HIS A 297 -11.67 17.29 4.61
CA HIS A 297 -10.94 16.42 3.69
C HIS A 297 -10.30 17.20 2.53
N ALA A 298 -10.98 18.23 2.02
CA ALA A 298 -10.41 19.09 0.98
C ALA A 298 -9.17 19.85 1.49
N TRP A 299 -9.19 20.35 2.73
CA TRP A 299 -7.99 20.93 3.37
C TRP A 299 -6.85 19.94 3.50
N GLU A 300 -7.12 18.69 3.86
CA GLU A 300 -6.10 17.64 3.94
C GLU A 300 -5.48 17.33 2.56
N TYR A 301 -6.32 17.25 1.52
CA TYR A 301 -5.86 17.13 0.13
C TYR A 301 -4.94 18.31 -0.28
N LEU A 302 -5.29 19.55 0.09
CA LEU A 302 -4.47 20.71 -0.26
C LEU A 302 -3.04 20.61 0.28
N ILE A 303 -2.81 19.91 1.39
CA ILE A 303 -1.48 19.64 1.94
C ILE A 303 -0.68 18.76 0.98
N ASP A 304 -1.25 17.64 0.57
CA ASP A 304 -0.61 16.70 -0.34
C ASP A 304 -0.37 17.34 -1.72
N HIS A 305 -1.29 18.19 -2.18
CA HIS A 305 -1.16 18.88 -3.46
C HIS A 305 -0.06 19.93 -3.46
N ILE A 306 -0.02 20.82 -2.44
CA ILE A 306 1.00 21.89 -2.40
C ILE A 306 2.42 21.32 -2.27
N THR A 307 2.57 20.12 -1.69
CA THR A 307 3.90 19.45 -1.59
C THR A 307 4.51 19.10 -2.95
N LEU A 308 3.75 19.10 -4.05
CA LEU A 308 4.31 18.96 -5.40
C LEU A 308 5.35 20.03 -5.73
N LEU A 309 5.29 21.21 -5.10
CA LEU A 309 6.28 22.26 -5.28
C LEU A 309 7.68 21.87 -4.79
N SER A 310 7.80 20.81 -3.98
CA SER A 310 9.10 20.27 -3.57
C SER A 310 9.89 19.64 -4.71
N GLU A 311 9.21 19.26 -5.80
CA GLU A 311 9.81 18.62 -6.96
C GLU A 311 10.31 19.65 -8.01
N MET A 312 10.17 20.95 -7.73
CA MET A 312 10.71 22.03 -8.57
C MET A 312 12.23 22.07 -8.53
N ASP A 313 12.85 22.57 -9.60
CA ASP A 313 14.23 23.02 -9.52
C ASP A 313 14.38 24.08 -8.41
N ALA A 314 15.21 23.80 -7.42
CA ALA A 314 15.39 24.68 -6.27
C ALA A 314 15.93 26.06 -6.67
N ARG A 315 16.81 26.14 -7.69
CA ARG A 315 17.33 27.42 -8.18
C ARG A 315 16.24 28.25 -8.82
N ASP A 316 15.44 27.66 -9.71
CA ASP A 316 14.35 28.35 -10.40
C ASP A 316 13.23 28.73 -9.42
N TYR A 317 12.89 27.85 -8.47
CA TYR A 317 11.97 28.18 -7.38
C TYR A 317 12.48 29.40 -6.61
N LEU A 318 13.72 29.34 -6.09
CA LEU A 318 14.27 30.43 -5.28
C LEU A 318 14.31 31.75 -6.06
N SER A 319 14.72 31.70 -7.34
CA SER A 319 14.73 32.86 -8.22
C SER A 319 13.32 33.44 -8.40
N LEU A 320 12.35 32.62 -8.81
CA LEU A 320 10.95 33.02 -8.94
C LEU A 320 10.41 33.65 -7.67
N LYS A 321 10.68 33.05 -6.52
CA LYS A 321 10.23 33.59 -5.24
C LYS A 321 10.83 34.96 -4.94
N PHE A 322 12.11 35.18 -5.25
CA PHE A 322 12.72 36.51 -5.10
C PHE A 322 12.01 37.53 -5.99
N HIS A 323 11.65 37.20 -7.22
CA HIS A 323 10.93 38.13 -8.10
C HIS A 323 9.47 38.36 -7.67
N LEU A 324 8.82 37.34 -7.12
CA LEU A 324 7.43 37.40 -6.64
C LEU A 324 7.27 38.13 -5.29
N HIS A 325 8.35 38.47 -4.59
CA HIS A 325 8.37 39.32 -3.38
C HIS A 325 7.19 39.09 -2.40
N GLY A 326 7.07 37.87 -1.87
CA GLY A 326 6.04 37.53 -0.87
C GLY A 326 4.67 37.16 -1.45
N ALA A 327 4.52 37.10 -2.78
CA ALA A 327 3.36 36.53 -3.46
C ALA A 327 3.35 34.98 -3.50
N SER A 328 4.22 34.29 -2.77
CA SER A 328 4.23 32.82 -2.71
C SER A 328 3.13 32.29 -1.78
N GLY A 329 1.94 32.00 -2.31
CA GLY A 329 0.84 31.25 -1.67
C GLY A 329 0.14 31.88 -0.45
N GLY A 330 0.88 32.46 0.49
CA GLY A 330 0.36 33.12 1.70
C GLY A 330 -0.44 34.41 1.44
N GLN A 331 -0.47 34.88 0.19
CA GLN A 331 -1.30 36.00 -0.27
C GLN A 331 -2.60 35.56 -0.94
N SER A 332 -2.87 34.25 -1.00
CA SER A 332 -4.16 33.73 -1.46
C SER A 332 -5.30 34.44 -0.73
N VAL A 333 -6.17 35.07 -1.52
CA VAL A 333 -7.30 35.83 -0.98
C VAL A 333 -8.32 34.86 -0.42
N ARG A 334 -8.63 33.78 -1.14
CA ARG A 334 -9.61 32.79 -0.68
C ARG A 334 -9.13 31.96 0.49
N LEU A 335 -7.88 31.50 0.47
CA LEU A 335 -7.33 30.75 1.60
C LEU A 335 -7.44 31.56 2.90
N ARG A 336 -7.13 32.86 2.84
CA ARG A 336 -7.29 33.78 3.99
C ARG A 336 -8.75 34.00 4.36
N MET A 337 -9.63 34.20 3.39
CA MET A 337 -11.07 34.36 3.63
C MET A 337 -11.68 33.12 4.28
N LEU A 338 -11.38 31.92 3.76
CA LEU A 338 -11.83 30.65 4.31
C LEU A 338 -11.31 30.45 5.74
N THR A 339 -10.02 30.73 5.97
CA THR A 339 -9.41 30.64 7.30
C THR A 339 -10.06 31.63 8.28
N ALA A 340 -10.33 32.85 7.82
CA ALA A 340 -11.02 33.87 8.61
C ALA A 340 -12.50 33.55 8.84
N ARG A 341 -13.11 32.68 8.02
CA ARG A 341 -14.51 32.25 8.16
C ARG A 341 -14.68 31.18 9.22
N ILE A 342 -13.67 30.33 9.47
CA ILE A 342 -13.73 29.24 10.46
C ILE A 342 -14.27 29.66 11.85
N PRO A 343 -13.80 30.77 12.46
CA PRO A 343 -14.29 31.20 13.77
C PRO A 343 -15.73 31.70 13.75
N HIS A 344 -16.25 32.06 12.56
CA HIS A 344 -17.57 32.64 12.32
C HIS A 344 -18.59 31.62 11.80
N LEU A 345 -18.24 30.33 11.74
CA LEU A 345 -19.23 29.26 11.53
C LEU A 345 -20.25 29.20 12.68
N PHE A 346 -19.87 29.78 13.83
CA PHE A 346 -20.73 30.16 14.95
C PHE A 346 -20.29 31.53 15.49
N PRO A 347 -21.13 32.30 16.20
CA PRO A 347 -22.53 32.01 16.50
C PRO A 347 -23.39 32.07 15.25
N TRP A 348 -24.44 31.23 15.21
CA TRP A 348 -25.48 31.35 14.19
C TRP A 348 -26.27 32.66 14.34
N PRO A 349 -26.81 33.22 13.23
CA PRO A 349 -27.68 34.39 13.30
C PRO A 349 -28.89 34.13 14.23
N VAL A 350 -29.27 35.15 15.01
CA VAL A 350 -30.11 35.00 16.23
C VAL A 350 -31.59 34.67 15.92
N PRO A 351 -32.15 33.61 16.52
CA PRO A 351 -33.47 33.65 17.10
C PRO A 351 -33.37 33.93 18.62
N ALA A 352 -34.27 34.77 19.14
CA ALA A 352 -34.22 35.45 20.44
C ALA A 352 -33.71 34.61 21.63
N ALA A 353 -33.11 35.32 22.61
CA ALA A 353 -32.61 34.84 23.90
C ALA A 353 -33.20 33.49 24.35
N VAL A 354 -32.32 32.57 24.80
CA VAL A 354 -32.74 31.36 25.53
C VAL A 354 -33.79 31.81 26.54
N SER A 355 -35.01 31.32 26.39
CA SER A 355 -36.09 31.57 27.34
C SER A 355 -35.53 31.37 28.75
N PRO A 356 -35.87 32.18 29.77
CA PRO A 356 -35.38 31.96 31.14
C PRO A 356 -35.78 30.57 31.72
N ALA A 357 -36.52 29.77 30.95
CA ALA A 357 -36.75 28.35 31.16
C ALA A 357 -35.43 27.53 31.09
N PRO A 358 -35.37 26.38 31.79
CA PRO A 358 -34.23 25.46 31.69
C PRO A 358 -34.06 24.94 30.26
N PHE A 359 -32.80 24.76 29.84
CA PHE A 359 -32.46 24.18 28.53
C PHE A 359 -33.11 22.80 28.36
N ASP A 360 -33.75 22.60 27.20
CA ASP A 360 -34.39 21.32 26.82
C ASP A 360 -33.68 20.81 25.56
N PRO A 361 -32.93 19.69 25.64
CA PRO A 361 -32.19 19.13 24.50
C PRO A 361 -33.10 18.49 23.42
N SER A 362 -34.39 18.31 23.71
CA SER A 362 -35.37 17.77 22.76
C SER A 362 -36.10 18.87 21.98
N ASP A 363 -36.03 20.11 22.47
CA ASP A 363 -36.65 21.25 21.83
C ASP A 363 -35.68 21.87 20.81
N TRP A 364 -36.12 21.88 19.55
CA TRP A 364 -35.37 22.45 18.44
C TRP A 364 -34.98 23.92 18.66
N SER A 365 -35.89 24.74 19.19
CA SER A 365 -35.65 26.16 19.42
C SER A 365 -34.57 26.37 20.49
N HIS A 366 -34.55 25.53 21.53
CA HIS A 366 -33.54 25.56 22.58
C HIS A 366 -32.16 25.15 22.05
N VAL A 367 -32.07 24.08 21.24
CA VAL A 367 -30.81 23.62 20.64
C VAL A 367 -30.24 24.68 19.68
N VAL A 368 -31.08 25.28 18.83
CA VAL A 368 -30.66 26.37 17.94
C VAL A 368 -30.22 27.59 18.74
N ALA A 369 -30.90 27.94 19.84
CA ALA A 369 -30.51 29.05 20.70
C ALA A 369 -29.15 28.84 21.40
N VAL A 370 -28.79 27.58 21.72
CA VAL A 370 -27.45 27.24 22.21
C VAL A 370 -26.40 27.38 21.11
N LEU A 371 -26.66 26.83 19.91
CA LEU A 371 -25.76 26.96 18.75
C LEU A 371 -25.54 28.43 18.33
N ALA A 372 -26.59 29.26 18.41
CA ALA A 372 -26.54 30.71 18.15
C ALA A 372 -25.69 31.50 19.16
N GLN A 373 -25.16 30.85 20.19
CA GLN A 373 -24.32 31.47 21.22
C GLN A 373 -22.96 30.79 21.38
N VAL A 374 -22.70 29.70 20.64
CA VAL A 374 -21.36 29.10 20.57
C VAL A 374 -20.41 30.09 19.94
N GLN A 375 -19.28 30.36 20.59
CA GLN A 375 -18.30 31.34 20.13
C GLN A 375 -16.89 30.74 20.15
N ALA A 376 -16.09 31.11 19.16
CA ALA A 376 -14.65 30.85 19.16
C ALA A 376 -13.92 31.91 20.01
N ASN A 377 -12.77 31.54 20.59
CA ASN A 377 -11.84 32.44 21.31
C ASN A 377 -12.38 33.12 22.57
N VAL A 378 -13.28 32.46 23.30
CA VAL A 378 -13.81 32.99 24.57
C VAL A 378 -12.91 32.59 25.75
N GLU A 379 -12.60 33.54 26.64
CA GLU A 379 -11.83 33.31 27.88
C GLU A 379 -12.70 32.77 29.01
N THR A 380 -13.96 33.21 29.08
CA THR A 380 -15.00 32.66 29.93
C THR A 380 -15.93 31.80 29.08
N ILE A 381 -16.39 30.66 29.58
CA ILE A 381 -17.22 29.72 28.79
C ILE A 381 -18.69 30.14 28.93
N PRO A 382 -19.30 30.86 27.95
CA PRO A 382 -20.74 31.03 27.95
C PRO A 382 -21.41 29.66 27.80
N LEU A 383 -22.58 29.49 28.40
CA LEU A 383 -23.43 28.31 28.22
C LEU A 383 -22.80 26.96 28.61
N GLN A 384 -21.88 26.92 29.58
CA GLN A 384 -21.18 25.69 29.95
C GLN A 384 -22.16 24.57 30.38
N ALA A 385 -23.20 24.91 31.15
CA ALA A 385 -24.17 23.94 31.64
C ALA A 385 -25.03 23.39 30.49
N GLU A 386 -25.44 24.26 29.58
CA GLU A 386 -26.25 23.94 28.41
C GLU A 386 -25.45 23.12 27.39
N LEU A 387 -24.17 23.43 27.16
CA LEU A 387 -23.29 22.63 26.30
C LEU A 387 -22.99 21.25 26.90
N VAL A 388 -22.79 21.16 28.23
CA VAL A 388 -22.65 19.87 28.92
C VAL A 388 -23.94 19.06 28.76
N ALA A 389 -25.10 19.68 28.97
CA ALA A 389 -26.40 19.03 28.78
C ALA A 389 -26.61 18.60 27.32
N LEU A 390 -26.18 19.41 26.35
CA LEU A 390 -26.24 19.10 24.93
C LEU A 390 -25.32 17.92 24.55
N PHE A 391 -24.09 17.86 25.06
CA PHE A 391 -23.19 16.72 24.85
C PHE A 391 -23.64 15.44 25.59
N HIS A 392 -24.35 15.59 26.71
CA HIS A 392 -24.95 14.48 27.45
C HIS A 392 -26.23 13.96 26.78
N ALA A 393 -26.89 14.78 25.97
CA ALA A 393 -28.14 14.40 25.32
C ALA A 393 -27.92 13.36 24.21
N HIS A 394 -28.80 12.36 24.17
CA HIS A 394 -28.85 11.32 23.13
C HIS A 394 -30.16 11.37 22.33
N VAL A 395 -30.74 12.56 22.25
CA VAL A 395 -32.02 12.82 21.56
C VAL A 395 -31.78 13.81 20.43
N SER A 396 -32.48 13.60 19.31
CA SER A 396 -32.60 14.63 18.28
C SER A 396 -33.47 15.77 18.84
N PRO A 397 -33.09 17.05 18.63
CA PRO A 397 -32.03 17.50 17.72
C PRO A 397 -30.65 17.72 18.35
N ALA A 398 -30.51 17.59 19.68
CA ALA A 398 -29.22 17.82 20.36
C ALA A 398 -28.09 16.89 19.88
N SER A 399 -28.36 15.61 19.62
CA SER A 399 -27.34 14.67 19.11
C SER A 399 -26.81 15.07 17.72
N ASP A 400 -27.66 15.58 16.85
CA ASP A 400 -27.26 16.06 15.52
C ASP A 400 -26.45 17.36 15.63
N ALA A 401 -26.80 18.22 16.58
CA ALA A 401 -26.02 19.42 16.91
C ALA A 401 -24.61 19.05 17.43
N VAL A 402 -24.47 17.99 18.21
CA VAL A 402 -23.15 17.46 18.60
C VAL A 402 -22.32 17.03 17.39
N GLN A 403 -22.92 16.33 16.42
CA GLN A 403 -22.22 15.93 15.19
C GLN A 403 -21.73 17.13 14.38
N LEU A 404 -22.53 18.19 14.33
CA LEU A 404 -22.16 19.47 13.71
C LEU A 404 -20.99 20.15 14.44
N LEU A 405 -21.03 20.26 15.76
CA LEU A 405 -19.94 20.83 16.56
C LEU A 405 -18.63 20.04 16.37
N GLN A 406 -18.71 18.71 16.29
CA GLN A 406 -17.55 17.86 15.98
C GLN A 406 -17.02 18.10 14.57
N ALA A 407 -17.90 18.27 13.57
CA ALA A 407 -17.49 18.57 12.20
C ALA A 407 -16.72 19.90 12.10
N VAL A 408 -17.16 20.93 12.85
CA VAL A 408 -16.44 22.21 12.93
C VAL A 408 -15.07 22.04 13.58
N GLN A 409 -14.95 21.26 14.67
CA GLN A 409 -13.67 20.97 15.31
C GLN A 409 -12.71 20.18 14.38
N MET A 410 -13.24 19.27 13.56
CA MET A 410 -12.45 18.56 12.53
C MET A 410 -11.92 19.53 11.47
N LEU A 411 -12.78 20.43 10.98
CA LEU A 411 -12.41 21.43 9.99
C LEU A 411 -11.35 22.40 10.52
N GLU A 412 -11.51 22.84 11.76
CA GLU A 412 -10.51 23.66 12.46
C GLU A 412 -9.14 22.96 12.51
N ASN A 413 -9.13 21.68 12.86
CA ASN A 413 -7.90 20.90 12.92
C ASN A 413 -7.26 20.71 11.53
N ALA A 414 -8.05 20.46 10.48
CA ALA A 414 -7.55 20.30 9.12
C ALA A 414 -6.84 21.57 8.61
N VAL A 415 -7.42 22.76 8.87
CA VAL A 415 -6.80 24.05 8.52
C VAL A 415 -5.43 24.20 9.19
N ARG A 416 -5.30 23.83 10.48
CA ARG A 416 -4.01 23.88 11.18
C ARG A 416 -2.98 22.95 10.58
N ARG A 417 -3.38 21.72 10.26
CA ARG A 417 -2.48 20.74 9.61
C ARG A 417 -1.98 21.27 8.29
N PHE A 418 -2.83 21.95 7.52
CA PHE A 418 -2.43 22.60 6.28
C PHE A 418 -1.36 23.68 6.50
N TYR A 419 -1.61 24.65 7.37
CA TYR A 419 -0.63 25.73 7.60
C TYR A 419 0.68 25.20 8.19
N PHE A 420 0.61 24.20 9.07
CA PHE A 420 1.79 23.54 9.59
C PHE A 420 2.59 22.82 8.48
N GLY A 421 1.93 21.96 7.69
CA GLY A 421 2.56 21.24 6.60
C GLY A 421 3.14 22.16 5.52
N HIS A 422 2.40 23.22 5.16
CA HIS A 422 2.85 24.22 4.21
C HIS A 422 4.05 25.03 4.75
N GLN A 423 4.08 25.33 6.06
CA GLN A 423 5.27 25.93 6.67
C GLN A 423 6.47 24.99 6.55
N GLN A 424 6.32 23.69 6.82
CA GLN A 424 7.42 22.72 6.71
C GLN A 424 7.93 22.61 5.27
N LEU A 425 7.03 22.56 4.29
CA LEU A 425 7.37 22.62 2.88
C LEU A 425 8.16 23.90 2.55
N ALA A 426 7.68 25.05 3.02
CA ALA A 426 8.36 26.32 2.81
C ALA A 426 9.76 26.31 3.43
N ILE A 427 9.93 25.82 4.66
CA ILE A 427 11.26 25.69 5.30
C ILE A 427 12.17 24.78 4.48
N MET A 428 11.66 23.65 4.01
CA MET A 428 12.43 22.68 3.22
C MET A 428 12.96 23.29 1.92
N VAL A 429 12.12 24.05 1.21
CA VAL A 429 12.50 24.65 -0.08
C VAL A 429 13.36 25.90 0.08
N LEU A 430 13.14 26.68 1.14
CA LEU A 430 13.80 27.97 1.36
C LEU A 430 15.10 27.87 2.17
N GLY A 431 15.27 26.76 2.88
CA GLY A 431 16.28 26.61 3.92
C GLY A 431 15.82 27.17 5.26
N ALA A 432 16.37 26.60 6.34
CA ALA A 432 16.03 26.96 7.71
C ALA A 432 16.49 28.37 8.12
N ASP A 433 17.54 28.90 7.47
CA ASP A 433 18.14 30.23 7.76
C ASP A 433 17.62 31.34 6.83
N ALA A 434 16.46 31.15 6.19
CA ALA A 434 15.87 32.12 5.27
C ALA A 434 15.63 33.47 5.97
N SER A 435 16.14 34.57 5.41
CA SER A 435 16.08 35.92 5.99
C SER A 435 15.27 36.91 5.13
N GLY A 436 14.88 38.04 5.71
CA GLY A 436 14.17 39.12 5.00
C GLY A 436 12.75 38.74 4.58
N THR A 437 12.39 38.94 3.30
CA THR A 437 11.03 38.65 2.79
C THR A 437 10.67 37.17 2.83
N GLN A 438 11.67 36.27 2.84
CA GLN A 438 11.44 34.83 2.93
C GLN A 438 11.02 34.39 4.34
N GLU A 439 11.62 34.98 5.36
CA GLU A 439 11.26 34.79 6.77
C GLU A 439 9.82 35.24 7.04
N LEU A 440 9.39 36.34 6.40
CA LEU A 440 8.02 36.85 6.51
C LEU A 440 6.99 35.85 5.99
N THR A 441 7.27 35.14 4.89
CA THR A 441 6.39 34.07 4.37
C THR A 441 6.28 32.92 5.37
N VAL A 442 7.41 32.41 5.88
CA VAL A 442 7.43 31.29 6.84
C VAL A 442 6.70 31.67 8.13
N LYS A 443 6.94 32.88 8.66
CA LYS A 443 6.24 33.42 9.83
C LYS A 443 4.75 33.67 9.58
N ALA A 444 4.34 33.99 8.36
CA ALA A 444 2.92 34.11 8.01
C ALA A 444 2.21 32.75 8.06
N LEU A 445 2.84 31.69 7.53
CA LEU A 445 2.33 30.32 7.62
C LEU A 445 2.33 29.80 9.06
N GLU A 446 3.39 30.12 9.82
CA GLU A 446 3.51 29.79 11.24
C GLU A 446 2.37 30.38 12.07
N ARG A 447 2.08 31.67 11.85
CA ARG A 447 0.92 32.33 12.47
C ARG A 447 -0.38 31.58 12.15
N GLY A 448 -0.54 31.12 10.90
CA GLY A 448 -1.74 30.40 10.46
C GLY A 448 -2.12 29.20 11.34
N TRP A 449 -1.16 28.43 11.86
CA TRP A 449 -1.45 27.33 12.78
C TRP A 449 -1.28 27.68 14.27
N LYS A 450 -0.48 28.70 14.63
CA LYS A 450 -0.30 29.15 16.03
C LYS A 450 -1.43 30.02 16.56
N THR A 451 -2.01 30.89 15.73
CA THR A 451 -3.09 31.82 16.13
C THR A 451 -4.48 31.25 15.86
N SER A 452 -4.60 29.92 15.79
CA SER A 452 -5.85 29.26 15.41
C SER A 452 -6.97 29.58 16.40
N HIS A 453 -8.07 30.06 15.85
CA HIS A 453 -9.23 30.44 16.63
C HIS A 453 -10.02 29.22 17.09
N ARG A 454 -10.03 28.95 18.41
CA ARG A 454 -10.56 27.70 19.00
C ARG A 454 -11.98 27.82 19.50
N TYR A 455 -12.78 26.79 19.25
CA TYR A 455 -14.05 26.56 19.96
C TYR A 455 -13.84 25.98 21.37
N LEU A 456 -13.09 26.70 22.22
CA LEU A 456 -12.70 26.28 23.57
C LEU A 456 -13.89 25.96 24.49
N CYS A 457 -15.02 26.64 24.29
CA CYS A 457 -16.25 26.39 25.02
C CYS A 457 -16.72 24.93 24.87
N CYS A 458 -16.59 24.35 23.68
CA CYS A 458 -16.94 22.95 23.41
C CYS A 458 -15.95 21.97 24.06
N GLU A 459 -14.64 22.28 24.04
CA GLU A 459 -13.60 21.46 24.67
C GLU A 459 -13.78 21.39 26.19
N HIS A 460 -14.01 22.53 26.83
CA HIS A 460 -14.22 22.57 28.28
C HIS A 460 -15.55 21.96 28.72
N ALA A 461 -16.62 22.09 27.93
CA ALA A 461 -17.88 21.38 28.21
C ALA A 461 -17.67 19.86 28.18
N LYS A 462 -16.90 19.33 27.22
CA LYS A 462 -16.52 17.90 27.20
C LYS A 462 -15.65 17.52 28.41
N GLU A 463 -14.76 18.39 28.85
CA GLU A 463 -13.95 18.17 30.05
C GLU A 463 -14.83 18.06 31.32
N VAL A 464 -15.80 18.95 31.48
CA VAL A 464 -16.76 18.89 32.61
C VAL A 464 -17.64 17.64 32.52
N LEU A 465 -18.18 17.34 31.35
CA LEU A 465 -18.96 16.12 31.13
C LEU A 465 -18.14 14.87 31.46
N SER A 466 -16.87 14.82 31.03
CA SER A 466 -15.96 13.73 31.35
C SER A 466 -15.77 13.57 32.86
N LYS A 467 -15.59 14.66 33.61
CA LYS A 467 -15.50 14.65 35.08
C LYS A 467 -16.80 14.19 35.73
N GLN A 468 -17.95 14.66 35.26
CA GLN A 468 -19.27 14.26 35.77
C GLN A 468 -19.56 12.78 35.54
N LEU A 469 -19.32 12.28 34.32
CA LEU A 469 -19.46 10.86 33.98
C LEU A 469 -18.51 10.00 34.81
N SER A 470 -17.28 10.47 35.02
CA SER A 470 -16.30 9.75 35.86
C SER A 470 -16.73 9.71 37.34
N ALA A 471 -17.33 10.78 37.86
CA ALA A 471 -17.82 10.84 39.24
C ALA A 471 -19.12 10.07 39.46
N ALA A 472 -20.00 9.99 38.45
CA ALA A 472 -21.28 9.28 38.51
C ALA A 472 -21.14 7.77 38.25
N GLN A 473 -20.01 7.31 37.71
CA GLN A 473 -19.77 5.90 37.43
C GLN A 473 -19.10 5.19 38.61
N SER A 474 -19.62 4.02 39.01
CA SER A 474 -18.87 3.12 39.91
C SER A 474 -17.65 2.56 39.17
N SER A 475 -16.62 2.18 39.93
CA SER A 475 -15.45 1.47 39.39
C SER A 475 -15.81 0.24 38.55
N ASP A 476 -17.00 -0.34 38.75
CA ASP A 476 -17.49 -1.52 38.05
C ASP A 476 -17.99 -1.25 36.62
N VAL A 477 -18.12 0.02 36.21
CA VAL A 477 -18.55 0.41 34.84
C VAL A 477 -17.38 0.38 33.85
N LYS A 478 -16.13 0.53 34.34
CA LYS A 478 -14.93 0.53 33.50
C LYS A 478 -14.82 -0.82 32.75
N GLY A 479 -14.76 -0.77 31.42
CA GLY A 479 -14.71 -1.98 30.58
C GLY A 479 -16.00 -2.81 30.55
N ARG A 480 -17.16 -2.25 30.95
CA ARG A 480 -18.45 -2.96 30.94
C ARG A 480 -18.89 -3.41 29.54
N ILE A 481 -18.71 -2.58 28.52
CA ILE A 481 -19.04 -2.93 27.12
C ILE A 481 -18.18 -4.11 26.67
N ILE A 482 -16.88 -4.05 26.92
CA ILE A 482 -15.95 -5.16 26.66
C ILE A 482 -16.49 -6.43 27.33
N ARG A 483 -16.78 -6.40 28.64
CA ARG A 483 -17.32 -7.56 29.37
C ARG A 483 -18.67 -8.07 28.84
N ARG A 484 -19.59 -7.17 28.46
CA ARG A 484 -20.91 -7.54 27.93
C ARG A 484 -20.83 -8.13 26.53
N GLU A 485 -20.00 -7.55 25.65
CA GLU A 485 -19.80 -8.07 24.31
C GLU A 485 -19.05 -9.40 24.33
N THR A 486 -18.11 -9.58 25.29
CA THR A 486 -17.54 -10.88 25.61
C THR A 486 -18.64 -11.88 26.00
N GLN A 487 -19.56 -11.51 26.90
CA GLN A 487 -20.65 -12.40 27.30
C GLN A 487 -21.62 -12.69 26.14
N SER A 488 -21.99 -11.69 25.34
CA SER A 488 -22.89 -11.88 24.20
C SER A 488 -22.24 -12.68 23.06
N ALA A 489 -20.91 -12.58 22.89
CA ALA A 489 -20.17 -13.45 21.99
C ALA A 489 -20.18 -14.91 22.47
N LEU A 490 -20.04 -15.13 23.79
CA LEU A 490 -20.19 -16.46 24.40
C LEU A 490 -21.60 -17.02 24.19
N ASP A 491 -22.65 -16.22 24.44
CA ASP A 491 -24.04 -16.67 24.29
C ASP A 491 -24.39 -16.95 22.80
N ARG A 492 -23.86 -16.17 21.85
CA ARG A 492 -24.01 -16.40 20.40
C ARG A 492 -23.25 -17.64 19.94
N HIS A 493 -22.05 -17.87 20.50
CA HIS A 493 -21.29 -19.09 20.25
C HIS A 493 -22.09 -20.32 20.68
N ASP A 494 -22.66 -20.30 21.89
CA ASP A 494 -23.48 -21.39 22.42
C ASP A 494 -24.74 -21.64 21.57
N LEU A 495 -25.41 -20.59 21.10
CA LEU A 495 -26.55 -20.69 20.17
C LEU A 495 -26.16 -21.25 18.79
N THR A 496 -24.99 -20.88 18.28
CA THR A 496 -24.49 -21.37 16.98
C THR A 496 -24.10 -22.84 17.06
N VAL A 497 -23.54 -23.26 18.20
CA VAL A 497 -23.24 -24.67 18.51
C VAL A 497 -24.52 -25.49 18.67
N GLN A 498 -25.60 -24.93 19.21
CA GLN A 498 -26.89 -25.61 19.38
C GLN A 498 -27.70 -25.75 18.07
N CYS A 499 -27.58 -24.83 17.12
CA CYS A 499 -28.43 -24.80 15.92
C CYS A 499 -27.89 -25.54 14.68
N GLY A 500 -26.67 -26.09 14.73
CA GLY A 500 -26.21 -27.14 13.81
C GLY A 500 -26.22 -26.87 12.30
N HIS A 501 -26.25 -25.60 11.82
CA HIS A 501 -26.32 -25.32 10.38
C HIS A 501 -25.04 -24.72 9.77
N VAL A 502 -24.52 -25.48 8.81
CA VAL A 502 -23.57 -25.16 7.75
C VAL A 502 -24.26 -24.27 6.70
N SER A 503 -23.59 -23.20 6.23
CA SER A 503 -23.63 -22.67 4.84
C SER A 503 -23.31 -21.16 4.78
N TRP A 504 -22.03 -20.83 4.58
CA TRP A 504 -21.63 -19.57 3.94
C TRP A 504 -21.06 -19.81 2.52
N GLU A 505 -20.81 -21.09 2.20
CA GLU A 505 -20.17 -21.57 0.97
C GLU A 505 -20.98 -21.24 -0.31
N ALA A 506 -22.27 -20.94 -0.19
CA ALA A 506 -23.13 -20.60 -1.33
C ALA A 506 -22.96 -19.15 -1.86
N SER A 507 -22.23 -18.28 -1.15
CA SER A 507 -22.12 -16.86 -1.52
C SER A 507 -20.86 -16.53 -2.36
N VAL A 508 -20.01 -17.52 -2.64
CA VAL A 508 -18.70 -17.30 -3.30
C VAL A 508 -18.38 -18.31 -4.39
N GLU A 509 -19.39 -18.91 -5.01
CA GLU A 509 -19.20 -19.49 -6.34
C GLU A 509 -19.18 -18.35 -7.38
N PRO A 510 -18.10 -18.22 -8.17
CA PRO A 510 -18.10 -17.28 -9.28
C PRO A 510 -18.88 -17.89 -10.45
N THR A 511 -20.16 -17.54 -10.60
CA THR A 511 -20.83 -17.59 -11.90
C THR A 511 -20.36 -16.41 -12.74
N SER A 512 -19.21 -16.55 -13.42
CA SER A 512 -18.82 -15.65 -14.50
C SER A 512 -18.33 -16.46 -15.70
N PRO A 513 -19.01 -16.38 -16.87
CA PRO A 513 -18.60 -17.05 -18.09
C PRO A 513 -17.50 -16.24 -18.77
N MET A 514 -16.26 -16.38 -18.31
CA MET A 514 -15.07 -15.94 -19.07
C MET A 514 -14.01 -17.03 -19.08
N ALA A 515 -14.36 -18.16 -19.69
CA ALA A 515 -13.38 -19.16 -20.13
C ALA A 515 -13.92 -19.99 -21.32
N GLN A 516 -14.55 -19.35 -22.32
CA GLN A 516 -14.80 -20.02 -23.61
C GLN A 516 -14.73 -19.03 -24.78
N SER A 517 -13.53 -18.83 -25.33
CA SER A 517 -13.21 -18.65 -26.76
C SER A 517 -11.69 -18.46 -26.84
N GLN A 518 -10.88 -19.05 -27.72
CA GLN A 518 -11.09 -19.79 -28.96
C GLN A 518 -10.06 -20.93 -29.00
N ARG A 519 -10.49 -22.12 -29.45
CA ARG A 519 -9.56 -23.11 -30.01
C ARG A 519 -9.25 -22.67 -31.45
N GLU A 520 -8.11 -22.03 -31.64
CA GLU A 520 -7.44 -22.07 -32.94
C GLU A 520 -6.58 -23.34 -33.02
N GLY A 521 -6.50 -23.93 -34.21
CA GLY A 521 -6.05 -25.30 -34.46
C GLY A 521 -4.63 -25.62 -33.95
N PRO A 522 -4.28 -26.91 -33.82
CA PRO A 522 -3.02 -27.30 -33.23
C PRO A 522 -1.85 -26.80 -34.11
N PRO A 523 -0.86 -26.10 -33.54
CA PRO A 523 0.41 -25.93 -34.23
C PRO A 523 1.02 -27.32 -34.46
N SER A 524 1.77 -27.47 -35.55
CA SER A 524 2.37 -28.74 -35.95
C SER A 524 2.99 -29.50 -34.75
N PRO A 525 2.84 -30.84 -34.65
CA PRO A 525 3.13 -31.62 -33.44
C PRO A 525 4.60 -31.59 -32.96
N LYS A 526 5.51 -30.92 -33.68
CA LYS A 526 6.91 -30.72 -33.26
C LYS A 526 7.21 -29.36 -32.62
N LEU A 527 6.32 -28.35 -32.75
CA LEU A 527 6.49 -27.03 -32.11
C LEU A 527 5.76 -26.91 -30.77
N ALA A 528 4.65 -27.64 -30.59
CA ALA A 528 3.79 -27.56 -29.40
C ALA A 528 4.50 -27.97 -28.08
N ASP A 529 5.46 -28.90 -28.15
CA ASP A 529 6.16 -29.43 -26.97
C ASP A 529 7.20 -28.45 -26.37
N ARG A 530 7.68 -27.45 -27.14
CA ARG A 530 8.70 -26.50 -26.66
C ARG A 530 8.15 -25.43 -25.71
N PHE A 531 6.86 -25.12 -25.80
CA PHE A 531 6.18 -24.09 -25.00
C PHE A 531 5.20 -24.67 -23.97
N HIS A 532 5.09 -26.00 -23.90
CA HIS A 532 4.18 -26.67 -22.97
C HIS A 532 4.83 -26.84 -21.59
N SER A 533 4.09 -26.51 -20.54
CA SER A 533 4.38 -26.87 -19.15
C SER A 533 3.07 -27.26 -18.46
N PRO A 534 3.02 -28.40 -17.76
CA PRO A 534 1.83 -28.81 -17.02
C PRO A 534 1.58 -27.93 -15.78
N TYR A 535 2.56 -27.11 -15.36
CA TYR A 535 2.49 -26.32 -14.14
C TYR A 535 2.35 -24.82 -14.39
N ARG A 536 2.80 -24.32 -15.55
CA ARG A 536 2.92 -22.87 -15.84
C ARG A 536 1.63 -22.10 -15.64
N ALA A 537 0.47 -22.70 -15.94
CA ALA A 537 -0.82 -22.05 -15.77
C ALA A 537 -1.10 -21.61 -14.32
N ALA A 538 -0.53 -22.29 -13.32
CA ALA A 538 -0.69 -21.92 -11.91
C ALA A 538 0.17 -20.72 -11.49
N PHE A 539 0.98 -20.17 -12.39
CA PHE A 539 1.85 -19.01 -12.15
C PHE A 539 1.51 -17.83 -13.06
N ALA A 540 0.36 -17.85 -13.73
CA ALA A 540 0.03 -16.90 -14.79
C ALA A 540 0.04 -15.45 -14.29
N ARG A 541 -0.49 -15.18 -13.08
CA ARG A 541 -0.49 -13.83 -12.50
C ARG A 541 0.91 -13.41 -12.11
N SER A 542 1.68 -14.27 -11.45
CA SER A 542 3.05 -13.95 -11.05
C SER A 542 3.96 -13.70 -12.27
N LEU A 543 3.76 -14.44 -13.36
CA LEU A 543 4.49 -14.23 -14.61
C LEU A 543 4.10 -12.91 -15.30
N ALA A 544 2.83 -12.51 -15.24
CA ALA A 544 2.34 -11.26 -15.84
C ALA A 544 2.92 -9.99 -15.16
N LEU A 545 3.47 -10.13 -13.94
CA LEU A 545 4.13 -9.04 -13.21
C LEU A 545 5.61 -8.90 -13.55
N LEU A 546 6.20 -9.86 -14.26
CA LEU A 546 7.60 -9.81 -14.64
C LEU A 546 7.81 -8.79 -15.77
N PRO A 547 8.93 -8.03 -15.77
CA PRO A 547 9.21 -7.13 -16.88
C PRO A 547 9.21 -7.87 -18.22
N PRO A 548 8.75 -7.25 -19.31
CA PRO A 548 8.83 -7.86 -20.64
C PRO A 548 10.26 -8.31 -20.97
N GLN A 549 10.40 -9.41 -21.72
CA GLN A 549 11.69 -9.94 -22.16
C GLN A 549 12.65 -10.31 -21.02
N THR A 550 12.10 -10.73 -19.88
CA THR A 550 12.90 -11.13 -18.72
C THR A 550 12.58 -12.56 -18.29
N LEU A 551 13.61 -13.36 -18.05
CA LEU A 551 13.52 -14.72 -17.52
C LEU A 551 14.18 -14.80 -16.15
N HIS A 552 13.49 -15.39 -15.18
CA HIS A 552 13.97 -15.50 -13.80
C HIS A 552 14.50 -16.90 -13.50
N PHE A 553 15.83 -17.03 -13.38
CA PHE A 553 16.54 -18.25 -13.00
C PHE A 553 17.20 -18.13 -11.61
N SER A 554 16.55 -17.44 -10.68
CA SER A 554 17.02 -17.23 -9.29
C SER A 554 16.11 -17.91 -8.24
N THR A 555 15.46 -19.02 -8.60
CA THR A 555 14.46 -19.73 -7.77
C THR A 555 14.98 -20.23 -6.43
N TYR A 556 16.31 -20.41 -6.29
CA TYR A 556 17.01 -20.76 -5.04
C TYR A 556 17.18 -19.58 -4.06
N GLY A 557 16.75 -18.37 -4.43
CA GLY A 557 16.73 -17.18 -3.58
C GLY A 557 15.35 -16.96 -3.00
N MET A 558 14.40 -16.64 -3.87
CA MET A 558 12.97 -16.55 -3.59
C MET A 558 12.24 -17.25 -4.74
N GLY A 559 11.42 -18.25 -4.44
CA GLY A 559 10.68 -18.96 -5.47
C GLY A 559 9.56 -18.08 -6.03
N LEU A 560 9.26 -18.23 -7.33
CA LEU A 560 8.09 -17.59 -7.92
C LEU A 560 6.83 -18.20 -7.30
N ALA A 561 6.02 -17.38 -6.62
CA ALA A 561 4.84 -17.84 -5.92
C ALA A 561 3.73 -18.24 -6.91
N PRO A 562 3.04 -19.38 -6.71
CA PRO A 562 1.85 -19.73 -7.51
C PRO A 562 0.72 -18.75 -7.22
N ASP A 563 -0.23 -18.61 -8.14
CA ASP A 563 -1.35 -17.68 -8.08
C ASP A 563 -2.21 -17.87 -6.81
N MET A 564 -2.22 -19.09 -6.25
CA MET A 564 -2.88 -19.41 -4.99
C MET A 564 -2.35 -18.59 -3.80
N SER A 565 -1.08 -18.21 -3.84
CA SER A 565 -0.43 -17.44 -2.78
C SER A 565 -1.11 -16.10 -2.53
N LEU A 566 -1.54 -15.41 -3.59
CA LEU A 566 -2.24 -14.13 -3.46
C LEU A 566 -3.58 -14.30 -2.74
N ALA A 567 -4.35 -15.34 -3.10
CA ALA A 567 -5.63 -15.59 -2.45
C ALA A 567 -5.44 -15.96 -0.98
N SER A 568 -4.38 -16.73 -0.66
CA SER A 568 -4.01 -17.04 0.72
C SER A 568 -3.70 -15.78 1.55
N VAL A 569 -2.91 -14.85 1.00
CA VAL A 569 -2.60 -13.57 1.66
C VAL A 569 -3.87 -12.75 1.89
N GLN A 570 -4.74 -12.64 0.89
CA GLN A 570 -6.00 -11.90 1.00
C GLN A 570 -6.93 -12.52 2.05
N HIS A 571 -7.14 -13.84 2.01
CA HIS A 571 -7.95 -14.55 2.99
C HIS A 571 -7.38 -14.41 4.41
N THR A 572 -6.06 -14.59 4.56
CA THR A 572 -5.40 -14.45 5.86
C THR A 572 -5.51 -13.02 6.39
N HIS A 573 -5.42 -12.00 5.53
CA HIS A 573 -5.63 -10.61 5.93
C HIS A 573 -7.05 -10.38 6.46
N THR A 574 -8.06 -10.85 5.74
CA THR A 574 -9.47 -10.76 6.17
C THR A 574 -9.69 -11.50 7.49
N LEU A 575 -9.11 -12.70 7.65
CA LEU A 575 -9.23 -13.51 8.86
C LEU A 575 -8.62 -12.79 10.08
N LEU A 576 -7.40 -12.24 9.93
CA LEU A 576 -6.71 -11.49 10.99
C LEU A 576 -7.48 -10.23 11.36
N ALA A 577 -7.94 -9.46 10.38
CA ALA A 577 -8.66 -8.21 10.62
C ALA A 577 -10.05 -8.42 11.26
N SER A 578 -10.72 -9.53 10.94
CA SER A 578 -12.06 -9.84 11.46
C SER A 578 -12.06 -10.49 12.84
N ASN A 579 -11.03 -11.28 13.17
CA ASN A 579 -11.00 -12.06 14.42
C ASN A 579 -10.04 -11.50 15.48
N LEU A 580 -9.03 -10.72 15.09
CA LEU A 580 -8.03 -10.16 16.00
C LEU A 580 -7.47 -11.24 16.96
N ASN A 581 -7.59 -11.03 18.28
CA ASN A 581 -7.11 -11.96 19.30
C ASN A 581 -7.89 -13.28 19.36
N GLU A 582 -9.10 -13.35 18.82
CA GLU A 582 -9.90 -14.58 18.82
C GLU A 582 -9.39 -15.62 17.82
N LEU A 583 -8.39 -15.28 17.00
CA LEU A 583 -7.77 -16.21 16.06
C LEU A 583 -6.86 -17.23 16.76
N TRP A 584 -6.28 -16.92 17.92
CA TRP A 584 -5.23 -17.74 18.53
C TRP A 584 -5.62 -19.22 18.72
N PRO A 585 -6.80 -19.58 19.26
CA PRO A 585 -7.19 -20.98 19.39
C PRO A 585 -7.18 -21.72 18.06
N ARG A 586 -7.72 -21.09 17.00
CA ARG A 586 -7.73 -21.67 15.65
C ARG A 586 -6.32 -21.79 15.08
N PHE A 587 -5.50 -20.76 15.22
CA PHE A 587 -4.13 -20.77 14.73
C PHE A 587 -3.29 -21.90 15.34
N PHE A 588 -3.38 -22.09 16.66
CA PHE A 588 -2.66 -23.15 17.38
C PHE A 588 -3.26 -24.54 17.15
N ALA A 589 -4.58 -24.67 16.99
CA ALA A 589 -5.24 -25.97 16.82
C ALA A 589 -5.29 -26.46 15.37
N GLU A 590 -5.29 -25.56 14.38
CA GLU A 590 -5.49 -25.89 12.95
C GLU A 590 -4.29 -25.50 12.09
N ASP A 591 -3.94 -24.22 12.05
CA ASP A 591 -2.97 -23.71 11.08
C ASP A 591 -1.55 -24.23 11.36
N LEU A 592 -1.11 -24.20 12.63
CA LEU A 592 0.21 -24.68 13.06
C LEU A 592 0.39 -26.19 12.82
N PRO A 593 -0.54 -27.07 13.26
CA PRO A 593 -0.44 -28.51 12.97
C PRO A 593 -0.49 -28.85 11.48
N ALA A 594 -1.23 -28.08 10.67
CA ALA A 594 -1.22 -28.25 9.23
C ALA A 594 0.16 -27.94 8.64
N ALA A 595 0.78 -26.82 9.04
CA ALA A 595 2.11 -26.44 8.56
C ALA A 595 3.20 -27.44 9.02
N GLU A 596 3.11 -27.91 10.26
CA GLU A 596 3.98 -28.97 10.80
C GLU A 596 3.91 -30.22 9.91
N ARG A 597 2.71 -30.63 9.50
CA ARG A 597 2.53 -31.79 8.61
C ARG A 597 3.19 -31.61 7.27
N VAL A 598 3.05 -30.45 6.65
CA VAL A 598 3.70 -30.14 5.36
C VAL A 598 5.21 -30.27 5.51
N VAL A 599 5.80 -29.69 6.57
CA VAL A 599 7.24 -29.74 6.83
C VAL A 599 7.69 -31.18 7.07
N LEU A 600 7.09 -31.90 8.02
CA LEU A 600 7.53 -33.26 8.40
C LEU A 600 7.40 -34.25 7.24
N THR A 601 6.31 -34.17 6.46
CA THR A 601 6.13 -34.98 5.25
C THR A 601 7.21 -34.69 4.21
N SER A 602 7.56 -33.41 4.02
CA SER A 602 8.61 -33.00 3.08
C SER A 602 10.00 -33.49 3.49
N LEU A 603 10.23 -33.70 4.79
CA LEU A 603 11.50 -34.15 5.36
C LEU A 603 11.58 -35.68 5.50
N GLY A 604 10.47 -36.39 5.34
CA GLY A 604 10.38 -37.82 5.60
C GLY A 604 10.54 -38.18 7.07
N LEU A 605 10.15 -37.28 7.99
CA LEU A 605 10.28 -37.46 9.44
C LEU A 605 8.96 -37.92 10.08
N PRO A 606 9.00 -38.78 11.12
CA PRO A 606 7.81 -39.35 11.74
C PRO A 606 7.03 -38.33 12.57
N GLN A 607 5.72 -38.25 12.36
CA GLN A 607 4.82 -37.37 13.13
C GLN A 607 4.24 -38.01 14.39
N SER A 608 4.17 -39.35 14.44
CA SER A 608 3.56 -40.05 15.57
C SER A 608 4.33 -41.32 15.91
N SER A 609 4.24 -41.74 17.17
CA SER A 609 4.82 -42.98 17.68
C SER A 609 4.18 -44.27 17.12
N ARG A 610 3.05 -44.15 16.41
CA ARG A 610 2.24 -45.31 15.98
C ARG A 610 2.87 -46.12 14.84
N ASP A 611 3.85 -45.57 14.14
CA ASP A 611 4.53 -46.22 13.01
C ASP A 611 5.67 -47.17 13.43
N GLY A 612 5.63 -47.69 14.67
CA GLY A 612 6.64 -48.61 15.20
C GLY A 612 7.96 -47.97 15.64
N GLN A 613 8.06 -46.63 15.59
CA GLN A 613 9.21 -45.85 16.06
C GLN A 613 8.90 -45.17 17.40
N SER A 614 9.80 -45.26 18.38
CA SER A 614 9.64 -44.63 19.71
C SER A 614 9.86 -43.10 19.73
N LEU A 615 10.11 -42.49 18.57
CA LEU A 615 10.46 -41.07 18.40
C LEU A 615 9.49 -40.41 17.43
N CYS A 616 8.98 -39.24 17.79
CA CYS A 616 8.21 -38.35 16.92
C CYS A 616 8.91 -36.99 16.82
N TYR A 617 8.66 -36.26 15.74
CA TYR A 617 9.17 -34.91 15.52
C TYR A 617 8.06 -33.87 15.63
N HIS A 618 8.41 -32.69 16.14
CA HIS A 618 7.58 -31.48 16.14
C HIS A 618 8.27 -30.37 15.37
N VAL A 619 7.49 -29.39 14.93
CA VAL A 619 8.00 -28.24 14.17
C VAL A 619 7.58 -26.93 14.82
N ASN A 620 8.57 -26.12 15.19
CA ASN A 620 8.34 -24.76 15.63
C ASN A 620 8.67 -23.78 14.52
N PHE A 621 7.84 -22.75 14.38
CA PHE A 621 7.95 -21.72 13.35
C PHE A 621 8.41 -20.39 13.91
N GLY A 622 9.09 -19.61 13.08
CA GLY A 622 9.77 -18.38 13.43
C GLY A 622 10.00 -17.52 12.18
N ALA A 623 10.71 -16.40 12.32
CA ALA A 623 10.91 -15.48 11.21
C ALA A 623 11.94 -15.99 10.18
N ASN A 624 12.96 -16.71 10.64
CA ASN A 624 14.06 -17.20 9.80
C ASN A 624 14.85 -18.34 10.47
N VAL A 625 15.77 -18.98 9.73
CA VAL A 625 16.63 -20.07 10.24
C VAL A 625 17.55 -19.61 11.39
N HIS A 626 18.02 -18.38 11.32
CA HIS A 626 19.05 -17.87 12.23
C HIS A 626 18.57 -17.82 13.68
N GLU A 627 17.30 -17.44 13.92
CA GLU A 627 16.78 -17.43 15.29
C GLU A 627 16.81 -18.83 15.93
N PHE A 628 16.55 -19.88 15.15
CA PHE A 628 16.56 -21.25 15.65
C PHE A 628 17.96 -21.77 15.91
N LEU A 629 18.95 -21.39 15.09
CA LEU A 629 20.35 -21.67 15.40
C LEU A 629 20.72 -21.10 16.77
N VAL A 630 20.39 -19.84 17.05
CA VAL A 630 20.71 -19.21 18.33
C VAL A 630 19.99 -19.91 19.49
N ARG A 631 18.71 -20.30 19.33
CA ARG A 631 17.99 -21.05 20.38
C ARG A 631 18.58 -22.43 20.62
N LEU A 632 18.95 -23.17 19.58
CA LEU A 632 19.60 -24.48 19.69
C LEU A 632 20.96 -24.40 20.39
N PHE A 633 21.80 -23.43 20.01
CA PHE A 633 23.08 -23.21 20.69
C PHE A 633 22.90 -22.83 22.16
N SER A 634 21.81 -22.14 22.50
CA SER A 634 21.50 -21.74 23.88
C SER A 634 21.15 -22.90 24.82
N CYS A 635 20.93 -24.11 24.29
CA CYS A 635 20.76 -25.34 25.07
C CYS A 635 22.10 -25.88 25.60
N LEU A 636 23.22 -25.43 25.06
CA LEU A 636 24.55 -25.94 25.35
C LEU A 636 25.33 -24.96 26.23
N ARG A 637 26.23 -25.48 27.05
CA ARG A 637 27.13 -24.65 27.87
C ARG A 637 28.38 -24.27 27.06
N PRO A 638 28.75 -22.98 26.98
CA PRO A 638 30.00 -22.57 26.36
C PRO A 638 31.22 -22.95 27.23
N PRO A 639 32.43 -23.01 26.65
CA PRO A 639 32.73 -22.78 25.23
C PRO A 639 32.19 -23.92 24.34
N LEU A 640 31.66 -23.60 23.16
CA LEU A 640 31.09 -24.57 22.23
C LEU A 640 32.15 -25.11 21.28
N SER A 641 32.26 -26.42 21.12
CA SER A 641 32.99 -27.03 20.00
C SER A 641 32.01 -27.43 18.88
N ILE A 642 32.24 -26.94 17.66
CA ILE A 642 31.39 -27.15 16.49
C ILE A 642 32.21 -27.74 15.36
N VAL A 643 31.80 -28.89 14.82
CA VAL A 643 32.27 -29.40 13.52
C VAL A 643 31.26 -29.00 12.45
N THR A 644 31.73 -28.40 11.36
CA THR A 644 30.87 -27.93 10.26
C THR A 644 31.64 -27.94 8.95
N SER A 645 31.00 -27.67 7.81
CA SER A 645 31.74 -27.47 6.56
C SER A 645 32.32 -26.05 6.44
N ASP A 646 33.25 -25.86 5.50
CA ASP A 646 33.77 -24.55 5.10
C ASP A 646 32.85 -23.76 4.15
N ALA A 647 31.65 -24.28 3.86
CA ALA A 647 30.76 -23.81 2.79
C ALA A 647 29.35 -23.44 3.27
N GLU A 648 29.12 -23.39 4.58
CA GLU A 648 27.81 -23.11 5.17
C GLU A 648 27.27 -21.72 4.80
N PHE A 649 25.95 -21.54 5.00
CA PHE A 649 25.31 -20.28 4.72
C PHE A 649 25.82 -19.14 5.60
N VAL A 650 25.86 -17.94 5.01
CA VAL A 650 26.53 -16.75 5.56
C VAL A 650 26.11 -16.39 6.99
N SER A 651 24.86 -16.67 7.38
CA SER A 651 24.37 -16.29 8.70
C SER A 651 24.95 -17.17 9.81
N LEU A 652 25.16 -18.48 9.58
CA LEU A 652 25.91 -19.32 10.52
C LEU A 652 27.37 -18.85 10.60
N THR A 653 28.05 -18.70 9.46
CA THR A 653 29.47 -18.30 9.42
C THR A 653 29.71 -16.98 10.13
N ARG A 654 28.82 -16.01 9.93
CA ARG A 654 28.87 -14.72 10.64
C ARG A 654 28.64 -14.88 12.14
N GLN A 655 27.69 -15.72 12.55
CA GLN A 655 27.37 -15.88 13.97
C GLN A 655 28.49 -16.56 14.75
N VAL A 656 29.07 -17.63 14.20
CA VAL A 656 30.19 -18.33 14.87
C VAL A 656 31.43 -17.46 14.93
N ALA A 657 31.72 -16.68 13.88
CA ALA A 657 32.82 -15.71 13.89
C ALA A 657 32.60 -14.58 14.91
N ALA A 658 31.35 -14.18 15.16
CA ALA A 658 31.03 -13.17 16.17
C ALA A 658 31.18 -13.68 17.61
N TRP A 659 31.17 -15.00 17.81
CA TRP A 659 31.35 -15.67 19.11
C TRP A 659 32.76 -16.25 19.31
N ASP A 660 33.77 -15.77 18.57
CA ASP A 660 35.14 -16.31 18.49
C ASP A 660 35.75 -16.74 19.84
N THR A 661 35.51 -16.01 20.94
CA THR A 661 36.06 -16.35 22.27
C THR A 661 35.29 -17.41 23.04
N THR A 662 34.10 -17.81 22.58
CA THR A 662 33.21 -18.79 23.22
C THR A 662 32.86 -19.97 22.31
N VAL A 663 33.40 -20.03 21.08
CA VAL A 663 33.15 -21.09 20.10
C VAL A 663 34.43 -21.49 19.37
N HIS A 664 34.71 -22.79 19.32
CA HIS A 664 35.77 -23.39 18.53
C HIS A 664 35.16 -24.10 17.31
N VAL A 665 35.50 -23.63 16.11
CA VAL A 665 34.97 -24.17 14.85
C VAL A 665 36.01 -25.05 14.16
N HIS A 666 35.64 -26.30 13.90
CA HIS A 666 36.41 -27.27 13.14
C HIS A 666 35.78 -27.39 11.74
N ALA A 667 36.26 -26.58 10.80
CA ALA A 667 35.75 -26.56 9.44
C ALA A 667 36.34 -27.72 8.61
N VAL A 668 35.45 -28.56 8.05
CA VAL A 668 35.79 -29.65 7.13
C VAL A 668 35.61 -29.13 5.70
N PRO A 669 36.64 -29.21 4.84
CA PRO A 669 36.51 -28.81 3.45
C PRO A 669 35.39 -29.58 2.75
N LEU A 670 34.43 -28.87 2.13
CA LEU A 670 33.33 -29.49 1.41
C LEU A 670 33.84 -30.29 0.19
N ARG A 671 34.89 -29.79 -0.47
CA ARG A 671 35.53 -30.47 -1.60
C ARG A 671 36.74 -31.32 -1.18
N PRO A 672 36.99 -32.46 -1.85
CA PRO A 672 36.17 -33.07 -2.89
C PRO A 672 34.86 -33.67 -2.32
N PHE A 673 33.75 -33.48 -3.03
CA PHE A 673 32.42 -33.81 -2.53
C PHE A 673 32.23 -35.31 -2.25
N ALA A 674 32.75 -36.16 -3.13
CA ALA A 674 32.60 -37.62 -3.04
C ALA A 674 33.09 -38.23 -1.72
N SER A 675 34.06 -37.61 -1.04
CA SER A 675 34.56 -38.07 0.27
C SER A 675 34.24 -37.10 1.42
N PHE A 676 33.34 -36.13 1.20
CA PHE A 676 32.94 -35.19 2.24
C PHE A 676 32.34 -35.90 3.45
N GLY A 677 31.41 -36.84 3.24
CA GLY A 677 30.78 -37.60 4.31
C GLY A 677 31.80 -38.35 5.18
N ASP A 678 32.79 -39.00 4.57
CA ASP A 678 33.85 -39.73 5.26
C ASP A 678 34.75 -38.80 6.08
N ARG A 679 35.19 -37.68 5.49
CA ARG A 679 36.01 -36.68 6.17
C ARG A 679 35.27 -36.06 7.35
N LEU A 680 34.00 -35.71 7.15
CA LEU A 680 33.16 -35.14 8.19
C LEU A 680 33.05 -36.09 9.38
N ARG A 681 32.69 -37.37 9.15
CA ARG A 681 32.59 -38.36 10.24
C ARG A 681 33.94 -38.60 10.93
N SER A 682 35.03 -38.63 10.18
CA SER A 682 36.38 -38.78 10.74
C SER A 682 36.75 -37.62 11.67
N THR A 683 36.51 -36.37 11.23
CA THR A 683 36.74 -35.18 12.07
C THR A 683 35.82 -35.16 13.29
N VAL A 684 34.56 -35.55 13.15
CA VAL A 684 33.64 -35.63 14.31
C VAL A 684 34.12 -36.66 15.33
N ALA A 685 34.62 -37.82 14.88
CA ALA A 685 35.18 -38.84 15.77
C ALA A 685 36.48 -38.39 16.45
N GLU A 686 37.33 -37.63 15.75
CA GLU A 686 38.59 -37.11 16.28
C GLU A 686 38.37 -35.97 17.29
N VAL A 687 37.50 -35.02 16.96
CA VAL A 687 37.26 -33.79 17.74
C VAL A 687 36.33 -34.02 18.92
N ALA A 688 35.37 -34.94 18.79
CA ALA A 688 34.27 -35.13 19.74
C ALA A 688 33.53 -33.81 20.09
N PRO A 689 32.97 -33.10 19.09
CA PRO A 689 32.36 -31.79 19.28
C PRO A 689 31.04 -31.86 20.06
N GLN A 690 30.54 -30.70 20.49
CA GLN A 690 29.18 -30.59 21.04
C GLN A 690 28.12 -30.43 19.95
N VAL A 691 28.50 -29.83 18.81
CA VAL A 691 27.58 -29.62 17.68
C VAL A 691 28.23 -30.08 16.38
N VAL A 692 27.44 -30.75 15.55
CA VAL A 692 27.73 -30.92 14.12
C VAL A 692 26.67 -30.15 13.35
N HIS A 693 27.09 -29.20 12.52
CA HIS A 693 26.17 -28.48 11.62
C HIS A 693 26.55 -28.76 10.17
N ILE A 694 25.59 -29.13 9.34
CA ILE A 694 25.77 -29.21 7.88
C ILE A 694 24.53 -28.74 7.14
N SER A 695 24.70 -28.25 5.92
CA SER A 695 23.60 -28.00 5.00
C SER A 695 23.26 -29.26 4.19
N ALA A 696 21.99 -29.59 4.05
CA ALA A 696 21.53 -30.66 3.17
C ALA A 696 21.80 -30.33 1.69
N ILE A 697 21.61 -29.06 1.33
CA ILE A 697 21.99 -28.50 0.02
C ILE A 697 22.76 -27.21 0.24
N TYR A 698 24.01 -27.19 -0.20
CA TYR A 698 24.90 -26.06 -0.03
C TYR A 698 24.53 -24.92 -0.97
N SER A 699 24.21 -23.75 -0.41
CA SER A 699 23.71 -22.65 -1.23
C SER A 699 24.69 -22.22 -2.33
N ASN A 700 25.99 -22.19 -2.06
CA ASN A 700 27.03 -21.72 -2.98
C ASN A 700 27.31 -22.67 -4.15
N SER A 701 27.25 -23.98 -3.92
CA SER A 701 27.61 -25.04 -4.88
C SER A 701 26.41 -25.79 -5.42
N GLN A 702 25.26 -25.69 -4.76
CA GLN A 702 24.08 -26.53 -4.96
C GLN A 702 24.36 -28.03 -4.80
N TYR A 703 25.49 -28.39 -4.19
CA TYR A 703 25.80 -29.76 -3.82
C TYR A 703 24.80 -30.24 -2.77
N ARG A 704 24.15 -31.37 -3.05
CA ARG A 704 23.27 -32.08 -2.13
C ARG A 704 24.06 -33.21 -1.46
N VAL A 705 24.06 -33.22 -0.14
CA VAL A 705 24.60 -34.36 0.63
C VAL A 705 23.63 -35.53 0.47
N PRO A 706 24.09 -36.74 0.10
CA PRO A 706 23.21 -37.91 0.02
C PRO A 706 22.55 -38.24 1.37
N ASP A 707 21.27 -38.63 1.36
CA ASP A 707 20.53 -38.99 2.58
C ASP A 707 21.21 -40.13 3.35
N ALA A 708 21.84 -41.07 2.62
CA ALA A 708 22.62 -42.15 3.22
C ALA A 708 23.85 -41.64 4.01
N ASP A 709 24.51 -40.57 3.55
CA ASP A 709 25.63 -39.96 4.26
C ASP A 709 25.15 -39.19 5.51
N ILE A 710 23.99 -38.53 5.41
CA ILE A 710 23.34 -37.89 6.57
C ILE A 710 22.96 -38.96 7.60
N ALA A 711 22.36 -40.06 7.16
CA ALA A 711 22.01 -41.20 8.03
C ALA A 711 23.25 -41.82 8.67
N ALA A 712 24.32 -42.04 7.91
CA ALA A 712 25.58 -42.56 8.42
C ALA A 712 26.24 -41.61 9.43
N LEU A 713 26.18 -40.30 9.21
CA LEU A 713 26.66 -39.29 10.17
C LEU A 713 25.86 -39.36 11.48
N VAL A 714 24.53 -39.31 11.39
CA VAL A 714 23.65 -39.34 12.56
C VAL A 714 23.83 -40.64 13.36
N ALA A 715 24.01 -41.78 12.68
CA ALA A 715 24.25 -43.06 13.33
C ALA A 715 25.65 -43.16 13.99
N ALA A 716 26.64 -42.45 13.46
CA ALA A 716 28.02 -42.48 13.96
C ALA A 716 28.24 -41.57 15.17
N VAL A 717 27.39 -40.57 15.41
CA VAL A 717 27.56 -39.63 16.51
C VAL A 717 26.89 -40.10 17.82
N PRO A 718 27.53 -39.88 18.98
CA PRO A 718 26.88 -40.15 20.27
C PRO A 718 25.62 -39.30 20.46
N PRO A 719 24.59 -39.80 21.19
CA PRO A 719 23.37 -39.02 21.49
C PRO A 719 23.59 -37.71 22.25
N SER A 720 24.78 -37.49 22.82
CA SER A 720 25.16 -36.25 23.49
C SER A 720 25.58 -35.13 22.54
N VAL A 721 25.84 -35.44 21.26
CA VAL A 721 26.29 -34.46 20.25
C VAL A 721 25.07 -33.98 19.46
N LEU A 722 24.80 -32.68 19.46
CA LEU A 722 23.70 -32.11 18.68
C LEU A 722 24.05 -32.09 17.19
N VAL A 723 23.24 -32.72 16.35
CA VAL A 723 23.37 -32.65 14.89
C VAL A 723 22.30 -31.73 14.34
N ILE A 724 22.71 -30.66 13.68
CA ILE A 724 21.83 -29.68 13.03
C ILE A 724 21.98 -29.81 11.52
N LEU A 725 20.89 -30.13 10.84
CA LEU A 725 20.81 -30.14 9.38
C LEU A 725 20.07 -28.89 8.87
N ASP A 726 20.73 -28.04 8.10
CA ASP A 726 20.09 -26.92 7.39
C ASP A 726 19.47 -27.41 6.06
N VAL A 727 18.14 -27.37 5.99
CA VAL A 727 17.33 -27.71 4.81
C VAL A 727 16.72 -26.48 4.14
N ALA A 728 17.22 -25.27 4.41
CA ALA A 728 16.70 -24.04 3.82
C ALA A 728 16.77 -24.02 2.28
N GLN A 729 17.67 -24.78 1.66
CA GLN A 729 17.69 -25.00 0.21
C GLN A 729 17.00 -26.30 -0.22
N ALA A 730 16.64 -27.19 0.70
CA ALA A 730 16.14 -28.53 0.37
C ALA A 730 14.61 -28.67 0.50
N LEU A 731 13.97 -27.94 1.43
CA LEU A 731 12.52 -28.01 1.64
C LEU A 731 11.77 -27.72 0.34
N GLN A 732 10.94 -28.66 -0.13
CA GLN A 732 10.17 -28.59 -1.38
C GLN A 732 11.02 -28.43 -2.66
N ASN A 733 12.35 -28.59 -2.56
CA ASN A 733 13.28 -28.63 -3.69
C ASN A 733 13.40 -30.07 -4.21
N VAL A 734 13.74 -30.97 -3.31
CA VAL A 734 14.05 -32.38 -3.58
C VAL A 734 13.31 -33.26 -2.58
N PRO A 735 12.92 -34.50 -2.97
CA PRO A 735 12.51 -35.50 -1.99
C PRO A 735 13.63 -35.76 -0.95
N LEU A 736 13.23 -35.92 0.31
CA LEU A 736 14.12 -36.24 1.43
C LEU A 736 13.54 -37.40 2.22
N ALA A 737 14.42 -38.28 2.68
CA ALA A 737 14.12 -39.33 3.64
C ALA A 737 15.17 -39.28 4.76
N LEU A 738 14.97 -38.37 5.70
CA LEU A 738 15.93 -38.12 6.77
C LEU A 738 15.87 -39.18 7.89
N PRO A 739 16.98 -39.48 8.56
CA PRO A 739 16.99 -40.36 9.74
C PRO A 739 16.26 -39.69 10.92
N ALA A 740 15.71 -40.50 11.82
CA ALA A 740 15.17 -40.05 13.10
C ALA A 740 16.15 -40.39 14.24
N ALA A 741 16.51 -39.41 15.07
CA ALA A 741 17.37 -39.62 16.23
C ALA A 741 17.15 -38.52 17.29
N ARG A 742 17.37 -38.84 18.58
CA ARG A 742 17.14 -37.91 19.72
C ARG A 742 17.94 -36.62 19.66
N ASN A 743 19.10 -36.66 19.02
CA ASN A 743 20.04 -35.55 18.91
C ASN A 743 20.06 -34.91 17.51
N PHE A 744 19.15 -35.31 16.62
CA PHE A 744 19.09 -34.82 15.24
C PHE A 744 17.97 -33.81 15.06
N VAL A 745 18.34 -32.57 14.75
CA VAL A 745 17.44 -31.43 14.57
C VAL A 745 17.62 -30.88 13.15
N VAL A 746 16.51 -30.44 12.54
CA VAL A 746 16.50 -29.88 11.19
C VAL A 746 16.04 -28.44 11.24
N VAL A 747 16.76 -27.51 10.63
CA VAL A 747 16.36 -26.09 10.52
C VAL A 747 16.14 -25.73 9.06
N GLY A 748 15.16 -24.88 8.76
CA GLY A 748 14.89 -24.52 7.36
C GLY A 748 14.01 -23.30 7.17
N SER A 749 13.67 -23.01 5.92
CA SER A 749 12.83 -21.86 5.55
C SER A 749 11.87 -22.20 4.42
N GLY A 750 10.67 -21.60 4.48
CA GLY A 750 9.63 -21.74 3.47
C GLY A 750 9.72 -20.77 2.29
N VAL A 751 10.59 -19.75 2.33
CA VAL A 751 10.58 -18.66 1.32
C VAL A 751 11.08 -19.08 -0.07
N LYS A 752 11.86 -20.18 -0.15
CA LYS A 752 12.54 -20.60 -1.38
C LYS A 752 11.65 -21.49 -2.23
N HIS A 753 11.94 -22.79 -2.27
CA HIS A 753 11.21 -23.74 -3.12
C HIS A 753 9.81 -24.09 -2.59
N ALA A 754 9.54 -23.89 -1.30
CA ALA A 754 8.20 -24.03 -0.74
C ALA A 754 7.30 -22.83 -1.05
N THR A 755 7.87 -21.71 -1.52
CA THR A 755 7.12 -20.52 -1.96
C THR A 755 6.13 -19.97 -0.94
N ALA A 756 6.40 -20.17 0.35
CA ALA A 756 5.53 -19.75 1.45
C ALA A 756 5.51 -18.22 1.67
N GLY A 757 6.35 -17.46 0.96
CA GLY A 757 6.54 -16.03 1.20
C GLY A 757 7.63 -15.75 2.25
N PRO A 758 8.02 -14.47 2.42
CA PRO A 758 9.06 -14.08 3.37
C PRO A 758 8.57 -14.23 4.82
N GLY A 759 9.50 -14.52 5.74
CA GLY A 759 9.21 -14.54 7.17
C GLY A 759 8.80 -15.91 7.75
N LEU A 760 9.08 -17.02 7.06
CA LEU A 760 8.87 -18.37 7.58
C LEU A 760 10.18 -19.15 7.68
N GLY A 761 10.73 -19.21 8.88
CA GLY A 761 11.74 -20.17 9.31
C GLY A 761 11.11 -21.27 10.16
N PHE A 762 11.78 -22.41 10.29
CA PHE A 762 11.34 -23.47 11.19
C PHE A 762 12.51 -24.26 11.79
N VAL A 763 12.22 -24.96 12.88
CA VAL A 763 13.03 -26.04 13.44
C VAL A 763 12.16 -27.28 13.63
N ALA A 764 12.59 -28.42 13.09
CA ALA A 764 12.02 -29.73 13.35
C ALA A 764 12.91 -30.49 14.33
N PHE A 765 12.37 -30.95 15.45
CA PHE A 765 13.14 -31.54 16.54
C PHE A 765 12.42 -32.75 17.15
N PRO A 766 13.17 -33.73 17.69
CA PRO A 766 12.61 -34.96 18.23
C PRO A 766 12.05 -34.75 19.64
N ARG A 767 11.05 -35.57 19.97
CA ARG A 767 10.50 -35.78 21.31
C ARG A 767 10.47 -37.27 21.64
N ASN A 768 10.55 -37.59 22.93
CA ASN A 768 10.23 -38.92 23.41
C ASN A 768 8.72 -39.14 23.19
N GLY A 769 8.30 -40.38 22.92
CA GLY A 769 6.90 -40.74 22.78
C GLY A 769 6.04 -40.41 24.02
N ASP A 770 4.85 -40.99 24.12
CA ASP A 770 3.80 -40.59 25.08
C ASP A 770 4.14 -40.77 26.58
N THR A 771 5.39 -41.11 26.96
CA THR A 771 5.74 -41.61 28.30
C THR A 771 6.73 -40.75 29.10
N ASP A 772 7.26 -39.64 28.55
CA ASP A 772 8.26 -38.83 29.24
C ASP A 772 7.89 -37.34 29.20
N GLU A 773 7.50 -36.78 30.36
CA GLU A 773 7.09 -35.37 30.51
C GLU A 773 8.29 -34.41 30.62
N SER A 774 9.51 -34.92 30.78
CA SER A 774 10.71 -34.07 30.89
C SER A 774 11.16 -33.58 29.50
N PRO A 775 11.35 -32.26 29.30
CA PRO A 775 11.78 -31.74 28.01
C PRO A 775 13.23 -32.17 27.71
N ILE A 776 13.43 -32.75 26.53
CA ILE A 776 14.78 -33.10 26.00
C ILE A 776 15.62 -31.83 25.80
N TRP A 777 14.95 -30.71 25.54
CA TRP A 777 15.54 -29.43 25.16
C TRP A 777 15.25 -28.38 26.22
N THR A 778 16.26 -27.61 26.63
CA THR A 778 16.10 -26.52 27.60
C THR A 778 16.84 -25.28 27.11
N PRO A 779 16.33 -24.56 26.09
CA PRO A 779 16.97 -23.37 25.57
C PRO A 779 16.95 -22.25 26.60
N THR A 780 18.09 -21.59 26.80
CA THR A 780 18.17 -20.38 27.63
C THR A 780 17.65 -19.14 26.90
N ASN A 781 17.62 -19.17 25.56
CA ASN A 781 16.91 -18.20 24.73
C ASN A 781 15.47 -18.71 24.47
N THR A 782 14.52 -18.22 25.26
CA THR A 782 13.11 -18.69 25.27
C THR A 782 12.11 -17.53 25.26
N GLY A 783 10.84 -17.82 24.98
CA GLY A 783 9.73 -16.87 24.95
C GLY A 783 8.44 -17.46 25.53
N TRP A 784 7.38 -16.64 25.60
CA TRP A 784 6.14 -17.04 26.28
C TRP A 784 5.39 -18.19 25.57
N ILE A 785 5.56 -18.39 24.26
CA ILE A 785 4.92 -19.51 23.54
C ILE A 785 5.60 -20.84 23.89
N ALA A 786 6.88 -20.81 24.28
CA ALA A 786 7.57 -22.02 24.71
C ALA A 786 6.97 -22.66 25.97
N TYR A 787 6.13 -21.92 26.71
CA TYR A 787 5.33 -22.42 27.81
C TYR A 787 4.01 -21.63 27.92
N LEU A 788 2.96 -22.07 27.23
CA LEU A 788 1.66 -21.38 27.18
C LEU A 788 1.04 -21.07 28.57
N PRO A 789 1.19 -21.91 29.62
CA PRO A 789 0.71 -21.56 30.97
C PRO A 789 1.37 -20.33 31.61
N SER A 790 2.51 -19.84 31.09
CA SER A 790 3.17 -18.62 31.58
C SER A 790 2.37 -17.33 31.37
N MET A 791 1.33 -17.33 30.55
CA MET A 791 0.50 -16.13 30.36
C MET A 791 -0.33 -15.77 31.59
N THR A 792 -0.61 -16.74 32.46
CA THR A 792 -1.47 -16.57 33.63
C THR A 792 -0.71 -16.65 34.95
N THR A 793 0.55 -17.08 34.93
CA THR A 793 1.37 -17.28 36.13
C THR A 793 2.82 -16.84 35.89
N PRO A 794 3.50 -16.27 36.91
CA PRO A 794 4.93 -15.97 36.81
C PRO A 794 5.76 -17.20 36.44
N PRO A 795 6.90 -17.03 35.73
CA PRO A 795 7.79 -18.14 35.41
C PRO A 795 8.25 -18.91 36.66
N THR A 796 8.26 -20.23 36.56
CA THR A 796 8.80 -21.12 37.59
C THR A 796 10.34 -21.16 37.53
N THR A 797 10.97 -21.59 38.63
CA THR A 797 12.41 -21.88 38.68
C THR A 797 12.61 -23.34 39.08
N PRO A 798 13.17 -24.20 38.21
CA PRO A 798 13.65 -23.91 36.85
C PRO A 798 12.52 -23.57 35.87
N VAL A 799 12.86 -22.88 34.77
CA VAL A 799 11.90 -22.51 33.72
C VAL A 799 11.30 -23.76 33.09
N GLN A 800 9.98 -23.82 33.03
CA GLN A 800 9.22 -24.91 32.41
C GLN A 800 9.03 -24.67 30.90
N PHE A 801 8.80 -25.77 30.17
CA PHE A 801 8.57 -25.76 28.74
C PHE A 801 7.41 -26.69 28.40
N THR A 802 6.62 -26.30 27.41
CA THR A 802 5.73 -27.20 26.68
C THR A 802 6.61 -27.97 25.69
N PRO A 803 6.73 -29.31 25.80
CA PRO A 803 7.70 -30.08 25.02
C PRO A 803 7.64 -29.83 23.50
N GLU A 804 6.44 -29.74 22.94
CA GLU A 804 6.17 -29.48 21.52
C GLU A 804 6.35 -28.02 21.10
N LEU A 805 6.48 -27.08 22.04
CA LEU A 805 6.67 -25.65 21.76
C LEU A 805 8.02 -25.13 22.26
N VAL A 806 8.93 -25.98 22.73
CA VAL A 806 10.16 -25.60 23.44
C VAL A 806 11.05 -24.56 22.74
N PHE A 807 11.09 -24.55 21.40
CA PHE A 807 11.85 -23.57 20.60
C PHE A 807 11.02 -22.39 20.09
N ALA A 808 9.76 -22.28 20.49
CA ALA A 808 8.86 -21.21 20.07
C ALA A 808 9.25 -19.90 20.78
N GLY A 809 9.08 -18.79 20.06
CA GLY A 809 9.46 -17.46 20.54
C GLY A 809 8.35 -16.76 21.33
N GLY A 810 8.23 -15.45 21.09
CA GLY A 810 7.08 -14.65 21.49
C GLY A 810 6.01 -14.62 20.41
N THR A 811 5.16 -13.60 20.44
CA THR A 811 4.00 -13.44 19.53
C THR A 811 4.40 -13.62 18.05
N PRO A 812 3.73 -14.50 17.29
CA PRO A 812 4.23 -14.94 16.00
C PRO A 812 3.99 -13.90 14.90
N GLY A 813 5.06 -13.51 14.20
CA GLY A 813 5.02 -12.62 13.03
C GLY A 813 4.84 -13.33 11.68
N PHE A 814 4.58 -14.64 11.70
CA PHE A 814 4.64 -15.53 10.52
C PHE A 814 3.28 -16.08 10.07
N HIS A 815 2.15 -15.47 10.48
CA HIS A 815 0.80 -15.92 10.11
C HIS A 815 0.58 -16.00 8.60
N TYR A 816 0.91 -14.94 7.87
CA TYR A 816 0.77 -14.88 6.41
C TYR A 816 1.54 -16.01 5.73
N PRO A 817 2.87 -16.13 5.92
CA PRO A 817 3.60 -17.15 5.19
C PRO A 817 3.30 -18.58 5.68
N LEU A 818 2.89 -18.76 6.94
CA LEU A 818 2.47 -20.07 7.44
C LEU A 818 1.18 -20.56 6.79
N ARG A 819 0.15 -19.72 6.72
CA ARG A 819 -1.11 -20.09 6.03
C ARG A 819 -0.89 -20.23 4.53
N GLN A 820 -0.03 -19.41 3.94
CA GLN A 820 0.37 -19.56 2.54
C GLN A 820 1.03 -20.91 2.26
N LEU A 821 1.89 -21.41 3.15
CA LEU A 821 2.44 -22.77 3.03
C LEU A 821 1.33 -23.82 3.00
N ASN A 822 0.37 -23.73 3.93
CA ASN A 822 -0.76 -24.66 4.02
C ASN A 822 -1.63 -24.64 2.75
N ASP A 823 -1.98 -23.45 2.27
CA ASP A 823 -2.84 -23.28 1.12
C ASP A 823 -2.16 -23.73 -0.19
N ILE A 824 -0.84 -23.52 -0.31
CA ILE A 824 -0.05 -24.01 -1.45
C ILE A 824 0.03 -25.54 -1.44
N ASP A 825 0.28 -26.15 -0.28
CA ASP A 825 0.32 -27.61 -0.16
C ASP A 825 -1.04 -28.23 -0.48
N ALA A 826 -2.12 -27.68 0.08
CA ALA A 826 -3.49 -28.09 -0.22
C ALA A 826 -3.82 -27.93 -1.71
N PHE A 827 -3.39 -26.83 -2.32
CA PHE A 827 -3.53 -26.61 -3.75
C PHE A 827 -2.80 -27.70 -4.55
N TYR A 828 -1.53 -27.98 -4.28
CA TYR A 828 -0.80 -29.03 -4.99
C TYR A 828 -1.40 -30.42 -4.78
N ALA A 829 -1.84 -30.73 -3.56
CA ALA A 829 -2.53 -31.99 -3.26
C ALA A 829 -3.83 -32.12 -4.07
N SER A 830 -4.59 -31.04 -4.24
CA SER A 830 -5.84 -31.03 -5.01
C SER A 830 -5.67 -31.35 -6.50
N GLN A 831 -4.46 -31.12 -7.06
CA GLN A 831 -4.15 -31.42 -8.46
C GLN A 831 -3.79 -32.91 -8.68
N GLY A 832 -3.67 -33.70 -7.61
CA GLY A 832 -3.39 -35.13 -7.66
C GLY A 832 -1.91 -35.51 -7.84
N PRO A 833 -1.61 -36.80 -8.07
CA PRO A 833 -0.24 -37.35 -8.04
C PRO A 833 0.76 -36.72 -9.02
N ALA A 834 0.26 -36.14 -10.11
CA ALA A 834 1.09 -35.41 -11.09
C ALA A 834 1.76 -34.16 -10.49
N TRP A 835 1.26 -33.65 -9.37
CA TRP A 835 1.81 -32.49 -8.65
C TRP A 835 2.60 -32.86 -7.39
N SER A 836 2.86 -34.16 -7.17
CA SER A 836 3.74 -34.62 -6.11
C SER A 836 5.12 -33.95 -6.20
N LEU A 837 5.83 -33.85 -5.08
CA LEU A 837 7.18 -33.30 -5.05
C LEU A 837 8.12 -34.05 -6.02
N ALA A 838 7.98 -35.37 -6.12
CA ALA A 838 8.76 -36.19 -7.05
C ALA A 838 8.47 -35.83 -8.52
N SER A 839 7.20 -35.69 -8.90
CA SER A 839 6.79 -35.32 -10.26
C SER A 839 7.26 -33.90 -10.65
N ARG A 840 7.13 -32.95 -9.71
CA ARG A 840 7.61 -31.57 -9.86
C ARG A 840 9.13 -31.50 -10.01
N HIS A 841 9.85 -32.27 -9.20
CA HIS A 841 11.31 -32.36 -9.26
C HIS A 841 11.79 -33.00 -10.57
N ALA A 842 11.18 -34.11 -10.99
CA ALA A 842 11.50 -34.78 -12.25
C ALA A 842 11.36 -33.84 -13.46
N TYR A 843 10.28 -33.05 -13.51
CA TYR A 843 10.11 -32.03 -14.55
C TYR A 843 11.26 -31.01 -14.58
N ILE A 844 11.73 -30.57 -13.42
CA ILE A 844 12.86 -29.63 -13.35
C ILE A 844 14.16 -30.29 -13.81
N LEU A 845 14.39 -31.57 -13.49
CA LEU A 845 15.55 -32.30 -13.99
C LEU A 845 15.54 -32.49 -15.52
N ASP A 846 14.35 -32.65 -16.11
CA ASP A 846 14.19 -32.66 -17.56
C ASP A 846 14.56 -31.30 -18.18
N LEU A 847 14.14 -30.19 -17.56
CA LEU A 847 14.57 -28.85 -17.98
C LEU A 847 16.10 -28.69 -17.89
N GLN A 848 16.73 -29.16 -16.82
CA GLN A 848 18.20 -29.14 -16.70
C GLN A 848 18.89 -30.00 -17.77
N ALA A 849 18.34 -31.18 -18.10
CA ALA A 849 18.87 -32.04 -19.15
C ALA A 849 18.84 -31.33 -20.51
N HIS A 850 17.75 -30.60 -20.79
CA HIS A 850 17.63 -29.76 -21.98
C HIS A 850 18.63 -28.62 -22.00
N PHE A 851 18.85 -27.94 -20.86
CA PHE A 851 19.89 -26.93 -20.72
C PHE A 851 21.27 -27.48 -21.08
N PHE A 852 21.65 -28.65 -20.54
CA PHE A 852 22.96 -29.27 -20.83
C PHE A 852 23.14 -29.60 -22.31
N ASN A 853 22.08 -30.06 -22.98
CA ASN A 853 22.14 -30.34 -24.42
C ASN A 853 22.28 -29.05 -25.25
N ALA A 854 21.51 -28.01 -24.92
CA ALA A 854 21.53 -26.74 -25.63
C ALA A 854 22.84 -25.97 -25.45
N ALA A 855 23.50 -26.15 -24.29
CA ALA A 855 24.76 -25.47 -23.95
C ALA A 855 26.01 -26.38 -24.09
N ALA A 856 25.91 -27.51 -24.80
CA ALA A 856 26.98 -28.51 -24.84
C ALA A 856 28.34 -27.98 -25.35
N SER A 857 28.35 -26.93 -26.18
CA SER A 857 29.58 -26.33 -26.70
C SER A 857 30.43 -25.64 -25.62
N MET A 858 29.77 -24.99 -24.65
CA MET A 858 30.42 -24.20 -23.60
C MET A 858 30.66 -24.98 -22.30
N LEU A 859 30.14 -26.20 -22.19
CA LEU A 859 30.24 -27.05 -21.00
C LEU A 859 31.33 -28.13 -21.16
N GLU A 860 32.06 -28.38 -20.06
CA GLU A 860 33.02 -29.47 -19.98
C GLU A 860 32.29 -30.82 -19.88
N LEU A 861 32.44 -31.66 -20.91
CA LEU A 861 31.64 -32.89 -21.08
C LEU A 861 31.76 -33.84 -19.88
N ALA A 862 32.97 -33.98 -19.32
CA ALA A 862 33.21 -34.84 -18.17
C ALA A 862 32.36 -34.44 -16.94
N SER A 863 32.19 -33.13 -16.70
CA SER A 863 31.39 -32.62 -15.58
C SER A 863 29.88 -32.80 -15.81
N VAL A 864 29.42 -32.70 -17.07
CA VAL A 864 28.03 -32.98 -17.46
C VAL A 864 27.71 -34.47 -17.30
N ASP A 865 28.61 -35.34 -17.74
CA ASP A 865 28.43 -36.78 -17.62
C ASP A 865 28.44 -37.24 -16.16
N GLU A 866 29.25 -36.62 -15.31
CA GLU A 866 29.19 -36.84 -13.86
C GLU A 866 27.83 -36.44 -13.29
N ALA A 867 27.32 -35.25 -13.65
CA ALA A 867 26.01 -34.77 -13.24
C ALA A 867 24.88 -35.75 -13.61
N ARG A 868 24.94 -36.30 -14.83
CA ARG A 868 23.96 -37.25 -15.36
C ARG A 868 24.03 -38.63 -14.70
N ARG A 869 25.21 -39.05 -14.24
CA ARG A 869 25.39 -40.33 -13.52
C ARG A 869 24.86 -40.28 -12.11
N ARG A 870 24.68 -39.09 -11.52
CA ARG A 870 24.10 -38.97 -10.17
C ARG A 870 22.62 -39.34 -10.18
N ALA A 871 22.21 -40.03 -9.13
CA ALA A 871 20.81 -40.36 -8.92
C ALA A 871 19.96 -39.06 -8.88
N PRO A 872 18.76 -39.04 -9.49
CA PRO A 872 17.90 -37.87 -9.55
C PRO A 872 17.71 -37.19 -8.19
N GLU A 873 17.47 -37.97 -7.14
CA GLU A 873 17.28 -37.51 -5.77
C GLU A 873 18.50 -36.76 -5.22
N ASN A 874 19.71 -37.01 -5.74
CA ASN A 874 20.95 -36.35 -5.34
C ASN A 874 21.24 -35.06 -6.13
N ARG A 875 20.28 -34.55 -6.90
CA ARG A 875 20.41 -33.34 -7.71
C ARG A 875 19.39 -32.31 -7.23
N SER A 876 19.80 -31.05 -7.08
CA SER A 876 18.86 -29.98 -6.71
C SER A 876 18.20 -29.36 -7.95
N ASN A 877 17.15 -28.56 -7.76
CA ASN A 877 16.50 -27.79 -8.82
C ASN A 877 17.37 -26.63 -9.35
N ALA A 878 18.57 -26.43 -8.80
CA ALA A 878 19.51 -25.43 -9.25
C ALA A 878 20.87 -26.07 -9.59
N ILE A 879 21.62 -25.41 -10.45
CA ILE A 879 22.97 -25.82 -10.85
C ILE A 879 23.94 -24.67 -10.66
N VAL A 880 25.21 -25.00 -10.53
CA VAL A 880 26.29 -24.01 -10.45
C VAL A 880 27.35 -24.33 -11.49
N LEU A 881 27.71 -23.33 -12.28
CA LEU A 881 28.70 -23.39 -13.34
C LEU A 881 29.93 -22.58 -12.91
N ALA A 882 31.08 -23.24 -12.78
CA ALA A 882 32.35 -22.61 -12.47
C ALA A 882 33.05 -22.15 -13.75
N HIS A 883 33.49 -20.89 -13.77
CA HIS A 883 34.33 -20.30 -14.82
C HIS A 883 35.03 -19.04 -14.29
N PRO A 884 36.31 -18.76 -14.63
CA PRO A 884 37.03 -17.60 -14.11
C PRO A 884 36.39 -16.25 -14.47
N GLN A 885 35.67 -16.19 -15.61
CA GLN A 885 34.97 -15.00 -16.09
C GLN A 885 33.44 -15.08 -15.87
N ALA A 886 32.96 -15.90 -14.94
CA ALA A 886 31.53 -16.03 -14.64
C ALA A 886 30.87 -14.67 -14.31
N GLN A 887 31.59 -13.77 -13.62
CA GLN A 887 31.11 -12.41 -13.34
C GLN A 887 30.82 -11.61 -14.62
N THR A 888 31.69 -11.69 -15.63
CA THR A 888 31.50 -10.99 -16.90
C THR A 888 30.29 -11.53 -17.66
N ILE A 889 30.14 -12.86 -17.67
CA ILE A 889 29.01 -13.54 -18.31
C ILE A 889 27.70 -13.18 -17.59
N TYR A 890 27.69 -13.22 -16.25
CA TYR A 890 26.57 -12.75 -15.44
C TYR A 890 26.16 -11.32 -15.81
N SER A 891 27.11 -10.39 -15.94
CA SER A 891 26.81 -9.02 -16.37
C SER A 891 26.17 -8.97 -17.75
N ALA A 892 26.66 -9.79 -18.69
CA ALA A 892 26.09 -9.89 -20.04
C ALA A 892 24.67 -10.49 -20.07
N LEU A 893 24.34 -11.38 -19.13
CA LEU A 893 23.01 -11.98 -19.01
C LEU A 893 21.98 -11.05 -18.35
N THR A 894 22.42 -10.22 -17.40
CA THR A 894 21.54 -9.42 -16.54
C THR A 894 21.41 -7.96 -16.96
N THR A 895 22.30 -7.47 -17.82
CA THR A 895 22.28 -6.08 -18.30
C THR A 895 21.32 -5.95 -19.49
N PRO A 896 20.33 -5.04 -19.44
CA PRO A 896 19.47 -4.75 -20.57
C PRO A 896 20.31 -4.26 -21.77
N SER A 897 20.09 -4.86 -22.94
CA SER A 897 20.75 -4.44 -24.18
C SER A 897 19.83 -3.54 -24.99
N SER A 898 20.41 -2.57 -25.70
CA SER A 898 19.71 -1.78 -26.71
C SER A 898 19.41 -2.57 -28.00
N GLN A 899 19.93 -3.79 -28.14
CA GLN A 899 19.66 -4.69 -29.26
C GLN A 899 18.24 -5.29 -29.16
N PRO A 900 17.38 -5.11 -30.18
CA PRO A 900 16.04 -5.68 -30.19
C PRO A 900 16.06 -7.21 -30.06
N GLY A 901 15.31 -7.76 -29.10
CA GLY A 901 15.11 -9.20 -28.93
C GLY A 901 16.06 -9.90 -27.95
N ARG A 902 16.97 -9.18 -27.29
CA ARG A 902 17.84 -9.76 -26.25
C ARG A 902 17.10 -9.88 -24.91
N VAL A 903 16.97 -11.12 -24.44
CA VAL A 903 16.26 -11.45 -23.19
C VAL A 903 17.19 -11.31 -21.99
N VAL A 904 16.73 -10.61 -20.95
CA VAL A 904 17.43 -10.50 -19.66
C VAL A 904 17.20 -11.77 -18.86
N CYS A 905 18.27 -12.43 -18.43
CA CYS A 905 18.20 -13.66 -17.63
C CYS A 905 18.69 -13.39 -16.20
N HIS A 906 17.76 -13.18 -15.27
CA HIS A 906 18.10 -12.99 -13.86
C HIS A 906 18.64 -14.28 -13.25
N CYS A 907 19.84 -14.19 -12.72
CA CYS A 907 20.55 -15.26 -12.01
C CYS A 907 21.45 -14.60 -10.96
N ASP A 908 22.41 -15.32 -10.35
CA ASP A 908 23.47 -14.67 -9.57
C ASP A 908 24.81 -15.39 -9.71
N VAL A 909 25.87 -14.71 -9.24
CA VAL A 909 27.24 -15.23 -9.24
C VAL A 909 27.80 -15.21 -7.82
N ARG A 910 28.53 -16.26 -7.45
CA ARG A 910 29.20 -16.42 -6.15
C ARG A 910 30.71 -16.52 -6.35
N LEU A 911 31.46 -16.00 -5.39
CA LEU A 911 32.93 -16.02 -5.41
C LEU A 911 33.52 -15.54 -6.74
N THR A 912 32.81 -14.63 -7.42
CA THR A 912 33.06 -14.10 -8.79
C THR A 912 33.18 -15.13 -9.92
N THR A 913 33.19 -16.43 -9.60
CA THR A 913 33.57 -17.52 -10.50
C THR A 913 32.48 -18.59 -10.63
N HIS A 914 31.42 -18.54 -9.83
CA HIS A 914 30.38 -19.56 -9.77
C HIS A 914 29.03 -18.96 -10.16
N LEU A 915 28.64 -19.12 -11.42
CA LEU A 915 27.33 -18.70 -11.94
C LEU A 915 26.27 -19.72 -11.47
N ARG A 916 25.24 -19.26 -10.75
CA ARG A 916 24.17 -20.14 -10.26
C ARG A 916 22.90 -19.93 -11.05
N LEU A 917 22.23 -21.02 -11.39
CA LEU A 917 21.03 -21.04 -12.21
C LEU A 917 19.97 -21.92 -11.54
N GLY A 918 18.81 -21.36 -11.26
CA GLY A 918 17.70 -22.01 -10.58
C GLY A 918 16.52 -22.21 -11.53
N PHE A 919 16.07 -23.44 -11.65
CA PHE A 919 14.94 -23.80 -12.50
C PHE A 919 13.67 -23.87 -11.66
N GLY A 920 12.52 -23.63 -12.28
CA GLY A 920 11.21 -23.59 -11.61
C GLY A 920 10.10 -24.18 -12.48
N LEU A 921 8.96 -24.45 -11.84
CA LEU A 921 7.80 -25.08 -12.48
C LEU A 921 7.17 -24.23 -13.58
N HIS A 922 7.33 -22.91 -13.46
CA HIS A 922 6.85 -21.96 -14.45
C HIS A 922 7.65 -21.99 -15.76
N HIS A 923 8.91 -22.45 -15.73
CA HIS A 923 9.76 -22.48 -16.92
C HIS A 923 9.27 -23.48 -17.96
N VAL A 924 9.52 -23.17 -19.23
CA VAL A 924 9.33 -24.07 -20.37
C VAL A 924 10.65 -24.34 -21.10
N ARG A 925 10.69 -25.36 -21.95
CA ARG A 925 11.89 -25.74 -22.70
C ARG A 925 12.45 -24.59 -23.54
N ALA A 926 11.59 -23.81 -24.21
CA ALA A 926 12.01 -22.66 -25.00
C ALA A 926 12.75 -21.57 -24.19
N GLU A 927 12.33 -21.33 -22.94
CA GLU A 927 12.98 -20.35 -22.05
C GLU A 927 14.34 -20.86 -21.58
N VAL A 928 14.46 -22.17 -21.33
CA VAL A 928 15.73 -22.82 -20.98
C VAL A 928 16.72 -22.80 -22.16
N GLU A 929 16.24 -23.03 -23.37
CA GLU A 929 17.05 -22.91 -24.59
C GLU A 929 17.52 -21.46 -24.81
N THR A 930 16.65 -20.48 -24.51
CA THR A 930 17.00 -19.05 -24.57
C THR A 930 18.11 -18.72 -23.57
N LEU A 931 18.02 -19.22 -22.33
CA LEU A 931 19.08 -19.09 -21.33
C LEU A 931 20.40 -19.70 -21.83
N ALA A 932 20.36 -20.94 -22.35
CA ALA A 932 21.54 -21.62 -22.87
C ALA A 932 22.21 -20.83 -24.00
N GLN A 933 21.41 -20.33 -24.96
CA GLN A 933 21.91 -19.51 -26.06
C GLN A 933 22.54 -18.22 -25.57
N ALA A 934 21.93 -17.53 -24.61
CA ALA A 934 22.48 -16.30 -24.04
C ALA A 934 23.83 -16.54 -23.37
N ILE A 935 23.99 -17.66 -22.64
CA ILE A 935 25.26 -18.02 -22.02
C ILE A 935 26.31 -18.40 -23.08
N VAL A 936 25.94 -19.20 -24.08
CA VAL A 936 26.85 -19.60 -25.17
C VAL A 936 27.33 -18.36 -25.95
N GLN A 937 26.44 -17.42 -26.22
CA GLN A 937 26.79 -16.16 -26.87
C GLN A 937 27.78 -15.35 -26.02
N ALA A 938 27.45 -15.10 -24.75
CA ALA A 938 28.33 -14.35 -23.85
C ALA A 938 29.70 -15.02 -23.67
N TRP A 939 29.73 -16.36 -23.61
CA TRP A 939 30.96 -17.14 -23.57
C TRP A 939 31.78 -17.01 -24.86
N THR A 940 31.12 -17.03 -26.02
CA THR A 940 31.78 -16.86 -27.34
C THR A 940 32.36 -15.44 -27.48
N GLU A 941 31.65 -14.42 -26.99
CA GLU A 941 32.09 -13.01 -26.98
C GLU A 941 33.36 -12.79 -26.14
N LEU A 942 33.64 -13.65 -25.16
CA LEU A 942 34.89 -13.61 -24.38
C LEU A 942 36.11 -14.09 -25.17
N ALA A 943 35.92 -14.74 -26.33
CA ALA A 943 36.97 -15.36 -27.14
C ALA A 943 37.89 -16.31 -26.33
N THR A 944 37.34 -16.97 -25.31
CA THR A 944 38.05 -17.97 -24.50
C THR A 944 37.81 -19.38 -25.02
N SER A 945 38.77 -20.29 -24.76
CA SER A 945 38.59 -21.73 -24.98
C SER A 945 38.24 -22.48 -23.69
N GLU A 946 38.28 -21.81 -22.55
CA GLU A 946 37.97 -22.39 -21.26
C GLU A 946 36.46 -22.64 -21.15
N LYS A 947 36.08 -23.87 -20.81
CA LYS A 947 34.68 -24.26 -20.68
C LYS A 947 34.19 -24.13 -19.25
N PHE A 948 32.89 -23.92 -19.09
CA PHE A 948 32.25 -24.03 -17.79
C PHE A 948 32.30 -25.46 -17.26
N GLN A 949 32.62 -25.60 -15.98
CA GLN A 949 32.55 -26.88 -15.27
C GLN A 949 31.33 -26.87 -14.35
N LEU A 950 30.55 -27.94 -14.34
CA LEU A 950 29.51 -28.07 -13.33
C LEU A 950 30.14 -28.35 -11.97
N VAL A 951 29.66 -27.63 -10.96
CA VAL A 951 30.07 -27.81 -9.58
C VAL A 951 29.21 -28.91 -8.98
N TYR A 952 29.82 -30.09 -8.84
CA TYR A 952 29.18 -31.28 -8.33
C TYR A 952 30.10 -32.03 -7.41
#